data_AF-A0A7J6Y3Y4-F1
#
_entry.id   AF-A0A7J6Y3Y4-F1
#
_cell.length_a   1.000
_cell.length_b   1.000
_cell.length_c   1.000
_cell.angle_alpha   90.00
_cell.angle_beta   90.00
_cell.angle_gamma   90.00
#
_symmetry.space_group_name_H-M   'P 1'
#
loop_
_entity.id
_entity.type
_entity.pdbx_description
1 polymer ?
#
loop_
_entity_poly.entity_id
_entity_poly.type
_entity_poly.pdbx_seq_one_letter_code
_entity_poly.pdbx_strand_id
1 'polypeptide(L)'
;MTGGRTVVVDGAVLELVGGGVALDAAVFGGDFALYASARVVVSGGAVLRVSGSQVYAGHGLVFYSGVVANASAVVVNDNAGALTDGALLVLRGSVSFVSGSWLSVRGNSISGRLLSVPSYPRRADLVQSTLTLHGNAGSGPVVMDGTVALGGAGRGFVVGCLTLNGQVLQPMGYRSAGIIGEFRPVACGVCDADVRCFAAATRAMSGSCRCRCAEGGYGRDCLPVYLPQVYGCNRTPGMPLLSHTATLTASGSLSLSLSVCSTPWWSDVACPTLTMTTTAAGGSLTQNDIRGGGSAVPTWLMVALPPPFRWASDLQLGTHLSFVPVSTLQPTGFGGPWGAMLSNATWERNATNPSTVLELAVPVHRGYFIGADETIVIRCDAVAVFGGCKGVLLGSFTIRSNTLPAAASALSAITGVVAGAAAVAVVVTGGLGSILEMQALGVFARMSCASPQERASTVALPYFLSVFAALDPLWMVVGNALLAAVFGCVHCGVTAAFQRWRGVDAASAWAAMRFPSLTYVVAHAMHLGIFFGSVFALAMPGARVQHRVVGVFGVLYGVAFPAGVCYLIARHVGASFTKYWQFSRKPLHERLLYPVGYWHPAAQQRMYGGMLTNMRGSHLYWCVFQLSVLCVVGLIAAVHPPVGGCHVQYFCMAAVLLAGAGVVAFTSMMRSAFLTVMHAAGFVLLAALCVVSAANHLAPSDGGARAYAAIVLLLTTVLLAVTVYSVVVWYAEDRHWQELREPRRGGLEALLHDDEESDEDTQKPHEMTSLSYASGTTGASSSYRPPAPPLQPMAGDTRSDALSLFDGASIAG
;
A
#
# COMPACT_ATOMS: atom_id res chain seq x y z
N MET A 1 3.44 -15.81 -45.67
CA MET A 1 2.58 -15.63 -44.47
C MET A 1 3.14 -16.50 -43.36
N THR A 2 3.78 -15.91 -42.34
CA THR A 2 4.65 -16.63 -41.37
C THR A 2 4.09 -16.69 -39.94
N GLY A 3 2.79 -16.44 -39.74
CA GLY A 3 2.19 -16.32 -38.40
C GLY A 3 1.39 -17.53 -37.89
N GLY A 4 1.20 -18.58 -38.70
CA GLY A 4 0.41 -19.74 -38.31
C GLY A 4 1.22 -20.76 -37.49
N ARG A 5 0.53 -21.53 -36.64
CA ARG A 5 1.15 -22.58 -35.80
C ARG A 5 0.83 -23.97 -36.37
N THR A 6 1.76 -24.91 -36.23
CA THR A 6 1.53 -26.34 -36.53
C THR A 6 1.18 -27.09 -35.25
N VAL A 7 0.22 -28.00 -35.32
CA VAL A 7 -0.03 -28.98 -34.25
C VAL A 7 0.62 -30.30 -34.62
N VAL A 8 1.46 -30.84 -33.74
CA VAL A 8 2.11 -32.14 -33.95
C VAL A 8 1.64 -33.12 -32.88
N VAL A 9 1.17 -34.29 -33.30
CA VAL A 9 0.81 -35.41 -32.44
C VAL A 9 1.73 -36.57 -32.79
N ASP A 10 2.70 -36.83 -31.91
CA ASP A 10 3.68 -37.90 -32.08
C ASP A 10 3.50 -39.02 -31.06
N GLY A 11 3.93 -40.23 -31.42
CA GLY A 11 3.76 -41.45 -30.63
C GLY A 11 3.08 -42.60 -31.40
N ALA A 12 2.71 -43.66 -30.68
CA ALA A 12 2.10 -44.85 -31.29
C ALA A 12 0.58 -44.67 -31.53
N VAL A 13 -0.16 -44.22 -30.51
CA VAL A 13 -1.62 -44.06 -30.54
C VAL A 13 -2.03 -42.80 -29.78
N LEU A 14 -2.93 -42.00 -30.37
CA LEU A 14 -3.70 -40.96 -29.70
C LEU A 14 -5.12 -41.46 -29.55
N GLU A 15 -5.55 -41.76 -28.32
CA GLU A 15 -6.90 -42.28 -28.04
C GLU A 15 -7.75 -41.23 -27.32
N LEU A 16 -8.95 -40.97 -27.85
CA LEU A 16 -9.98 -40.12 -27.27
C LEU A 16 -11.18 -40.98 -26.91
N VAL A 17 -11.54 -41.03 -25.62
CA VAL A 17 -12.66 -41.82 -25.12
C VAL A 17 -13.65 -40.93 -24.38
N GLY A 18 -14.92 -40.89 -24.83
CA GLY A 18 -16.01 -40.18 -24.15
C GLY A 18 -15.85 -38.66 -23.97
N GLY A 19 -14.82 -38.07 -24.57
CA GLY A 19 -14.50 -36.63 -24.51
C GLY A 19 -14.27 -36.05 -25.90
N GLY A 20 -13.81 -34.80 -26.00
CA GLY A 20 -13.55 -34.24 -27.32
C GLY A 20 -12.47 -33.18 -27.36
N VAL A 21 -11.83 -33.09 -28.52
CA VAL A 21 -10.83 -32.08 -28.86
C VAL A 21 -11.41 -31.21 -29.97
N ALA A 22 -11.41 -29.90 -29.77
CA ALA A 22 -11.84 -28.93 -30.76
C ALA A 22 -10.72 -27.92 -31.03
N LEU A 23 -10.32 -27.81 -32.30
CA LEU A 23 -9.39 -26.82 -32.83
C LEU A 23 -10.20 -25.79 -33.62
N ASP A 24 -10.85 -24.89 -32.89
CA ASP A 24 -11.73 -23.90 -33.49
C ASP A 24 -11.06 -22.53 -33.60
N ALA A 25 -11.38 -21.79 -34.67
CA ALA A 25 -10.89 -20.44 -34.94
C ALA A 25 -9.35 -20.28 -34.86
N ALA A 26 -8.61 -21.36 -35.16
CA ALA A 26 -7.15 -21.37 -35.11
C ALA A 26 -6.54 -20.79 -36.39
N VAL A 27 -5.30 -20.30 -36.31
CA VAL A 27 -4.50 -19.90 -37.48
C VAL A 27 -3.36 -20.90 -37.64
N PHE A 28 -3.49 -21.79 -38.61
CA PHE A 28 -2.50 -22.81 -38.94
C PHE A 28 -1.54 -22.35 -40.02
N GLY A 29 -0.28 -22.76 -39.89
CA GLY A 29 0.76 -22.51 -40.88
C GLY A 29 2.01 -23.33 -40.60
N GLY A 30 3.02 -23.21 -41.48
CA GLY A 30 4.18 -24.12 -41.51
C GLY A 30 3.99 -25.23 -42.55
N ASP A 31 4.82 -26.28 -42.49
CA ASP A 31 4.76 -27.39 -43.46
C ASP A 31 3.47 -28.21 -43.33
N PHE A 32 2.91 -28.30 -42.12
CA PHE A 32 1.64 -28.96 -41.84
C PHE A 32 0.77 -28.06 -40.96
N ALA A 33 -0.55 -28.08 -41.17
CA ALA A 33 -1.49 -27.46 -40.25
C ALA A 33 -1.64 -28.30 -38.98
N LEU A 34 -1.86 -29.61 -39.17
CA LEU A 34 -1.78 -30.61 -38.13
C LEU A 34 -1.09 -31.85 -38.70
N TYR A 35 -0.14 -32.40 -37.96
CA TYR A 35 0.54 -33.64 -38.31
C TYR A 35 0.44 -34.64 -37.17
N ALA A 36 -0.26 -35.75 -37.40
CA ALA A 36 -0.36 -36.85 -36.48
C ALA A 36 0.38 -38.08 -37.03
N SER A 37 1.57 -38.35 -36.49
CA SER A 37 2.29 -39.61 -36.69
C SER A 37 1.71 -40.74 -35.84
N ALA A 38 1.03 -40.43 -34.73
CA ALA A 38 0.28 -41.42 -33.96
C ALA A 38 -1.00 -41.88 -34.67
N ARG A 39 -1.41 -43.14 -34.45
CA ARG A 39 -2.73 -43.63 -34.88
C ARG A 39 -3.81 -42.95 -34.03
N VAL A 40 -4.79 -42.30 -34.65
CA VAL A 40 -5.86 -41.61 -33.92
C VAL A 40 -7.05 -42.52 -33.73
N VAL A 41 -7.50 -42.69 -32.49
CA VAL A 41 -8.66 -43.50 -32.11
C VAL A 41 -9.66 -42.61 -31.38
N VAL A 42 -10.89 -42.55 -31.87
CA VAL A 42 -11.97 -41.74 -31.30
C VAL A 42 -13.13 -42.67 -30.95
N SER A 43 -13.36 -42.94 -29.67
CA SER A 43 -14.25 -43.98 -29.19
C SER A 43 -15.16 -43.53 -28.04
N GLY A 44 -16.19 -44.32 -27.75
CA GLY A 44 -17.05 -44.09 -26.57
C GLY A 44 -17.85 -42.80 -26.62
N GLY A 45 -18.23 -42.32 -27.81
CA GLY A 45 -18.92 -41.04 -27.95
C GLY A 45 -17.98 -39.85 -27.98
N ALA A 46 -16.72 -40.00 -28.40
CA ALA A 46 -15.76 -38.91 -28.46
C ALA A 46 -15.88 -38.06 -29.73
N VAL A 47 -15.29 -36.86 -29.72
CA VAL A 47 -15.31 -35.94 -30.86
C VAL A 47 -13.94 -35.31 -31.14
N LEU A 48 -13.50 -35.33 -32.39
CA LEU A 48 -12.38 -34.52 -32.87
C LEU A 48 -12.88 -33.48 -33.89
N ARG A 49 -12.84 -32.19 -33.54
CA ARG A 49 -13.33 -31.08 -34.35
C ARG A 49 -12.22 -30.12 -34.76
N VAL A 50 -12.24 -29.65 -36.00
CA VAL A 50 -11.50 -28.49 -36.48
C VAL A 50 -12.47 -27.58 -37.21
N SER A 51 -12.79 -26.41 -36.65
CA SER A 51 -13.82 -25.56 -37.24
C SER A 51 -13.51 -24.07 -37.28
N GLY A 52 -13.92 -23.37 -38.34
CA GLY A 52 -13.76 -21.92 -38.44
C GLY A 52 -12.31 -21.44 -38.50
N SER A 53 -11.35 -22.32 -38.78
CA SER A 53 -9.91 -22.03 -38.72
C SER A 53 -9.37 -21.49 -40.03
N GLN A 54 -8.31 -20.68 -39.94
CA GLN A 54 -7.51 -20.24 -41.08
C GLN A 54 -6.35 -21.20 -41.33
N VAL A 55 -6.25 -21.77 -42.53
CA VAL A 55 -5.25 -22.79 -42.86
C VAL A 55 -4.34 -22.29 -43.98
N TYR A 56 -3.14 -21.83 -43.63
CA TYR A 56 -2.12 -21.36 -44.58
C TYR A 56 -0.83 -22.16 -44.41
N ALA A 57 -0.84 -23.41 -44.88
CA ALA A 57 0.21 -24.39 -44.61
C ALA A 57 0.65 -25.13 -45.88
N GLY A 58 1.79 -25.83 -45.77
CA GLY A 58 2.26 -26.77 -46.79
C GLY A 58 1.20 -27.82 -47.08
N HIS A 59 0.77 -28.51 -46.03
CA HIS A 59 -0.28 -29.51 -46.00
C HIS A 59 -1.32 -29.20 -44.93
N GLY A 60 -2.55 -29.70 -45.09
CA GLY A 60 -3.63 -29.53 -44.12
C GLY A 60 -3.48 -30.40 -42.86
N LEU A 61 -4.57 -31.04 -42.46
CA LEU A 61 -4.65 -31.95 -41.32
C LEU A 61 -4.28 -33.36 -41.75
N VAL A 62 -3.08 -33.82 -41.40
CA VAL A 62 -2.51 -35.09 -41.86
C VAL A 62 -2.53 -36.12 -40.73
N PHE A 63 -3.35 -37.14 -40.88
CA PHE A 63 -3.36 -38.33 -40.02
C PHE A 63 -2.59 -39.46 -40.71
N TYR A 64 -1.29 -39.51 -40.41
CA TYR A 64 -0.34 -40.37 -41.12
C TYR A 64 -0.59 -41.85 -40.83
N SER A 65 -0.67 -42.23 -39.55
CA SER A 65 -0.80 -43.64 -39.12
C SER A 65 -2.23 -44.18 -39.10
N GLY A 66 -3.23 -43.35 -39.47
CA GLY A 66 -4.63 -43.75 -39.62
C GLY A 66 -5.56 -43.18 -38.55
N VAL A 67 -6.87 -43.35 -38.79
CA VAL A 67 -7.96 -42.86 -37.94
C VAL A 67 -9.01 -43.96 -37.77
N VAL A 68 -9.37 -44.24 -36.52
CA VAL A 68 -10.43 -45.17 -36.14
C VAL A 68 -11.48 -44.41 -35.34
N ALA A 69 -12.76 -44.51 -35.72
CA ALA A 69 -13.86 -43.94 -34.97
C ALA A 69 -14.92 -44.99 -34.63
N ASN A 70 -15.38 -45.03 -33.38
CA ASN A 70 -16.43 -45.94 -32.91
C ASN A 70 -17.49 -45.17 -32.11
N ALA A 71 -18.73 -45.15 -32.61
CA ALA A 71 -19.84 -44.35 -32.06
C ALA A 71 -19.46 -42.87 -31.82
N SER A 72 -18.59 -42.32 -32.67
CA SER A 72 -17.87 -41.05 -32.42
C SER A 72 -17.83 -40.16 -33.66
N ALA A 73 -17.41 -38.91 -33.53
CA ALA A 73 -17.43 -37.93 -34.62
C ALA A 73 -16.05 -37.29 -34.90
N VAL A 74 -15.70 -37.15 -36.18
CA VAL A 74 -14.58 -36.34 -36.67
C VAL A 74 -15.15 -35.26 -37.58
N VAL A 75 -14.88 -33.99 -37.27
CA VAL A 75 -15.64 -32.85 -37.81
C VAL A 75 -14.69 -31.76 -38.29
N VAL A 76 -14.64 -31.50 -39.59
CA VAL A 76 -13.77 -30.49 -40.21
C VAL A 76 -14.64 -29.49 -40.99
N ASN A 77 -14.98 -28.38 -40.35
CA ASN A 77 -16.05 -27.51 -40.83
C ASN A 77 -15.71 -26.02 -40.91
N ASP A 78 -16.19 -25.32 -41.94
CA ASP A 78 -16.14 -23.86 -42.01
C ASP A 78 -14.70 -23.26 -41.99
N ASN A 79 -13.68 -24.04 -42.39
CA ASN A 79 -12.29 -23.59 -42.43
C ASN A 79 -11.96 -22.88 -43.75
N ALA A 80 -11.07 -21.89 -43.73
CA ALA A 80 -10.69 -21.12 -44.92
C ALA A 80 -9.18 -20.95 -45.04
N GLY A 81 -8.64 -20.83 -46.25
CA GLY A 81 -7.19 -20.63 -46.44
C GLY A 81 -6.65 -21.20 -47.73
N ALA A 82 -5.34 -21.44 -47.78
CA ALA A 82 -4.64 -21.92 -48.95
C ALA A 82 -3.56 -22.94 -48.56
N LEU A 83 -3.47 -24.01 -49.34
CA LEU A 83 -2.47 -25.06 -49.18
C LEU A 83 -1.51 -25.04 -50.38
N THR A 84 -0.22 -25.25 -50.14
CA THR A 84 0.73 -25.38 -51.27
C THR A 84 0.76 -26.80 -51.83
N ASP A 85 0.44 -27.81 -51.03
CA ASP A 85 0.39 -29.22 -51.43
C ASP A 85 -0.58 -30.06 -50.58
N GLY A 86 -1.03 -31.21 -51.09
CA GLY A 86 -1.90 -32.15 -50.37
C GLY A 86 -3.39 -31.77 -50.36
N ALA A 87 -4.06 -31.94 -49.21
CA ALA A 87 -5.48 -31.65 -49.01
C ALA A 87 -5.76 -31.08 -47.61
N LEU A 88 -6.94 -30.48 -47.40
CA LEU A 88 -7.36 -29.98 -46.09
C LEU A 88 -7.41 -31.08 -45.03
N LEU A 89 -7.94 -32.25 -45.37
CA LEU A 89 -7.90 -33.45 -44.51
C LEU A 89 -7.27 -34.60 -45.28
N VAL A 90 -6.18 -35.16 -44.74
CA VAL A 90 -5.44 -36.27 -45.34
C VAL A 90 -5.43 -37.44 -44.37
N LEU A 91 -6.07 -38.54 -44.78
CA LEU A 91 -6.12 -39.81 -44.05
C LEU A 91 -5.31 -40.85 -44.82
N ARG A 92 -4.12 -41.22 -44.33
CA ARG A 92 -3.22 -42.15 -45.07
C ARG A 92 -3.27 -43.59 -44.60
N GLY A 93 -3.12 -43.82 -43.29
CA GLY A 93 -3.05 -45.15 -42.69
C GLY A 93 -4.38 -45.91 -42.73
N SER A 94 -4.65 -46.75 -41.73
CA SER A 94 -5.95 -47.43 -41.61
C SER A 94 -7.07 -46.44 -41.31
N VAL A 95 -8.14 -46.41 -42.11
CA VAL A 95 -9.30 -45.54 -41.89
C VAL A 95 -10.54 -46.40 -41.70
N SER A 96 -11.12 -46.39 -40.51
CA SER A 96 -12.31 -47.18 -40.18
C SER A 96 -13.27 -46.43 -39.27
N PHE A 97 -14.51 -46.25 -39.70
CA PHE A 97 -15.59 -45.64 -38.92
C PHE A 97 -16.70 -46.67 -38.72
N VAL A 98 -17.03 -46.97 -37.46
CA VAL A 98 -17.99 -48.02 -37.10
C VAL A 98 -19.05 -47.52 -36.12
N SER A 99 -20.13 -48.29 -35.97
CA SER A 99 -21.17 -48.09 -34.94
C SER A 99 -21.83 -46.72 -34.97
N GLY A 100 -22.18 -46.20 -36.16
CA GLY A 100 -22.85 -44.90 -36.26
C GLY A 100 -21.91 -43.71 -36.13
N SER A 101 -20.61 -43.88 -36.37
CA SER A 101 -19.65 -42.77 -36.38
C SER A 101 -19.89 -41.80 -37.53
N TRP A 102 -19.31 -40.61 -37.43
CA TRP A 102 -19.52 -39.55 -38.42
C TRP A 102 -18.23 -38.83 -38.79
N LEU A 103 -17.89 -38.82 -40.08
CA LEU A 103 -16.86 -37.93 -40.63
C LEU A 103 -17.56 -36.80 -41.39
N SER A 104 -17.50 -35.59 -40.84
CA SER A 104 -18.10 -34.39 -41.43
C SER A 104 -17.01 -33.50 -42.03
N VAL A 105 -17.08 -33.23 -43.32
CA VAL A 105 -16.27 -32.22 -44.01
C VAL A 105 -17.23 -31.26 -44.70
N ARG A 106 -17.58 -30.15 -44.02
CA ARG A 106 -18.59 -29.20 -44.55
C ARG A 106 -18.20 -27.73 -44.49
N GLY A 107 -18.63 -26.93 -45.46
CA GLY A 107 -18.50 -25.48 -45.40
C GLY A 107 -17.07 -24.93 -45.56
N ASN A 108 -16.08 -25.76 -45.91
CA ASN A 108 -14.69 -25.31 -46.01
C ASN A 108 -14.43 -24.60 -47.34
N SER A 109 -13.58 -23.58 -47.32
CA SER A 109 -13.17 -22.78 -48.48
C SER A 109 -11.64 -22.72 -48.58
N ILE A 110 -11.05 -23.72 -49.24
CA ILE A 110 -9.60 -23.90 -49.32
C ILE A 110 -9.12 -23.77 -50.76
N SER A 111 -8.10 -22.96 -51.00
CA SER A 111 -7.32 -23.03 -52.22
C SER A 111 -6.45 -24.28 -52.19
N GLY A 112 -7.01 -25.41 -52.63
CA GLY A 112 -6.41 -26.74 -52.64
C GLY A 112 -7.47 -27.85 -52.66
N ARG A 113 -7.03 -29.11 -52.55
CA ARG A 113 -7.90 -30.29 -52.41
C ARG A 113 -8.52 -30.32 -51.01
N LEU A 114 -9.72 -30.88 -50.88
CA LEU A 114 -10.46 -30.88 -49.60
C LEU A 114 -10.27 -32.17 -48.79
N LEU A 115 -10.30 -33.33 -49.43
CA LEU A 115 -10.22 -34.62 -48.74
C LEU A 115 -9.31 -35.59 -49.48
N SER A 116 -8.43 -36.27 -48.75
CA SER A 116 -7.60 -37.35 -49.27
C SER A 116 -7.74 -38.57 -48.37
N VAL A 117 -8.15 -39.70 -48.94
CA VAL A 117 -8.31 -40.97 -48.21
C VAL A 117 -7.51 -42.08 -48.89
N PRO A 118 -7.30 -43.25 -48.25
CA PRO A 118 -6.52 -44.32 -48.86
C PRO A 118 -7.18 -44.81 -50.16
N SER A 119 -6.36 -45.01 -51.19
CA SER A 119 -6.77 -45.64 -52.45
C SER A 119 -6.88 -47.17 -52.31
N TYR A 120 -7.48 -47.81 -53.31
CA TYR A 120 -7.50 -49.27 -53.42
C TYR A 120 -6.07 -49.87 -53.32
N PRO A 121 -5.84 -50.97 -52.58
CA PRO A 121 -6.84 -51.84 -51.92
C PRO A 121 -7.25 -51.42 -50.51
N ARG A 122 -6.57 -50.45 -49.87
CA ARG A 122 -6.77 -50.12 -48.44
C ARG A 122 -8.13 -49.49 -48.14
N ARG A 123 -8.57 -48.52 -48.95
CA ARG A 123 -9.88 -47.82 -48.86
C ARG A 123 -10.17 -47.20 -47.47
N ALA A 124 -11.17 -46.33 -47.40
CA ALA A 124 -11.75 -45.88 -46.13
C ALA A 124 -13.03 -46.69 -45.87
N ASP A 125 -13.08 -47.43 -44.76
CA ASP A 125 -14.20 -48.32 -44.43
C ASP A 125 -15.19 -47.63 -43.49
N LEU A 126 -16.45 -47.53 -43.92
CA LEU A 126 -17.55 -46.97 -43.14
C LEU A 126 -18.61 -48.05 -42.92
N VAL A 127 -18.66 -48.57 -41.70
CA VAL A 127 -19.66 -49.57 -41.29
C VAL A 127 -20.76 -48.88 -40.50
N GLN A 128 -21.97 -48.85 -41.06
CA GLN A 128 -23.14 -48.14 -40.48
C GLN A 128 -22.83 -46.68 -40.07
N SER A 129 -21.90 -46.02 -40.76
CA SER A 129 -21.34 -44.71 -40.39
C SER A 129 -21.49 -43.72 -41.55
N THR A 130 -21.53 -42.42 -41.26
CA THR A 130 -21.75 -41.38 -42.29
C THR A 130 -20.44 -40.69 -42.66
N LEU A 131 -20.20 -40.49 -43.95
CA LEU A 131 -19.25 -39.49 -44.46
C LEU A 131 -20.03 -38.37 -45.15
N THR A 132 -19.83 -37.14 -44.73
CA THR A 132 -20.49 -35.97 -45.32
C THR A 132 -19.46 -35.07 -45.98
N LEU A 133 -19.58 -34.85 -47.29
CA LEU A 133 -18.79 -33.88 -48.03
C LEU A 133 -19.74 -32.84 -48.66
N HIS A 134 -20.01 -31.76 -47.93
CA HIS A 134 -21.08 -30.82 -48.30
C HIS A 134 -20.71 -29.35 -48.20
N GLY A 135 -21.02 -28.55 -49.22
CA GLY A 135 -20.88 -27.09 -49.14
C GLY A 135 -19.44 -26.59 -49.13
N ASN A 136 -18.51 -27.35 -49.72
CA ASN A 136 -17.09 -27.01 -49.70
C ASN A 136 -16.65 -26.39 -51.04
N ALA A 137 -15.76 -25.41 -50.98
CA ALA A 137 -15.06 -24.81 -52.10
C ALA A 137 -13.58 -25.20 -52.09
N GLY A 138 -13.13 -25.80 -53.19
CA GLY A 138 -11.76 -26.27 -53.42
C GLY A 138 -11.19 -25.73 -54.73
N SER A 139 -9.89 -25.91 -54.92
CA SER A 139 -9.20 -25.62 -56.20
C SER A 139 -8.18 -26.70 -56.53
N GLY A 140 -7.91 -26.86 -57.82
CA GLY A 140 -7.01 -27.88 -58.34
C GLY A 140 -7.73 -28.89 -59.25
N PRO A 141 -7.11 -30.04 -59.52
CA PRO A 141 -7.63 -31.01 -60.49
C PRO A 141 -8.84 -31.79 -59.98
N VAL A 142 -8.91 -32.06 -58.67
CA VAL A 142 -9.97 -32.85 -58.03
C VAL A 142 -10.29 -32.30 -56.64
N VAL A 143 -11.52 -32.52 -56.17
CA VAL A 143 -11.96 -32.16 -54.80
C VAL A 143 -11.49 -33.21 -53.78
N MET A 144 -11.46 -34.47 -54.21
CA MET A 144 -11.13 -35.62 -53.37
C MET A 144 -10.25 -36.61 -54.14
N ASP A 145 -9.41 -37.34 -53.42
CA ASP A 145 -8.73 -38.54 -53.93
C ASP A 145 -8.85 -39.71 -52.92
N GLY A 146 -8.68 -40.93 -53.44
CA GLY A 146 -8.90 -42.17 -52.68
C GLY A 146 -10.25 -42.84 -52.95
N THR A 147 -10.58 -43.87 -52.19
CA THR A 147 -11.82 -44.65 -52.39
C THR A 147 -12.51 -44.95 -51.06
N VAL A 148 -13.82 -44.70 -51.00
CA VAL A 148 -14.67 -44.98 -49.84
C VAL A 148 -15.41 -46.31 -50.07
N ALA A 149 -15.38 -47.19 -49.07
CA ALA A 149 -16.14 -48.43 -49.02
C ALA A 149 -17.22 -48.33 -47.94
N LEU A 150 -18.44 -48.72 -48.27
CA LEU A 150 -19.57 -48.76 -47.33
C LEU A 150 -19.84 -50.21 -46.93
N GLY A 151 -19.88 -50.47 -45.62
CA GLY A 151 -20.14 -51.78 -45.03
C GLY A 151 -21.47 -51.85 -44.27
N GLY A 152 -22.31 -52.82 -44.60
CA GLY A 152 -23.59 -53.07 -43.93
C GLY A 152 -24.74 -52.13 -44.34
N ALA A 153 -25.98 -52.53 -44.05
CA ALA A 153 -27.16 -51.70 -44.27
C ALA A 153 -27.24 -50.61 -43.19
N GLY A 154 -27.24 -49.33 -43.60
CA GLY A 154 -27.18 -48.18 -42.71
C GLY A 154 -26.54 -46.97 -43.37
N ARG A 155 -26.08 -46.01 -42.56
CA ARG A 155 -25.53 -44.71 -43.01
C ARG A 155 -24.40 -44.84 -44.05
N GLY A 156 -24.28 -43.84 -44.93
CA GLY A 156 -23.45 -43.88 -46.15
C GLY A 156 -22.69 -42.59 -46.47
N PHE A 157 -22.24 -42.45 -47.71
CA PHE A 157 -21.48 -41.29 -48.20
C PHE A 157 -22.42 -40.25 -48.84
N VAL A 158 -22.50 -39.05 -48.27
CA VAL A 158 -23.37 -37.96 -48.70
C VAL A 158 -22.54 -36.83 -49.30
N VAL A 159 -22.91 -36.38 -50.51
CA VAL A 159 -22.16 -35.38 -51.27
C VAL A 159 -23.09 -34.30 -51.80
N GLY A 160 -22.74 -33.03 -51.65
CA GLY A 160 -23.56 -31.93 -52.17
C GLY A 160 -22.84 -30.58 -52.16
N CYS A 161 -23.30 -29.64 -52.99
CA CYS A 161 -22.85 -28.24 -52.96
C CYS A 161 -21.34 -28.04 -53.00
N LEU A 162 -20.67 -28.73 -53.91
CA LEU A 162 -19.23 -28.59 -54.08
C LEU A 162 -18.92 -27.54 -55.13
N THR A 163 -17.91 -26.73 -54.86
CA THR A 163 -17.36 -25.76 -55.81
C THR A 163 -15.91 -26.14 -56.08
N LEU A 164 -15.54 -26.29 -57.35
CA LEU A 164 -14.17 -26.58 -57.77
C LEU A 164 -13.72 -25.51 -58.77
N ASN A 165 -12.58 -24.86 -58.52
CA ASN A 165 -12.04 -23.79 -59.38
C ASN A 165 -13.06 -22.67 -59.66
N GLY A 166 -13.87 -22.32 -58.65
CA GLY A 166 -14.91 -21.29 -58.75
C GLY A 166 -16.20 -21.74 -59.45
N GLN A 167 -16.29 -22.97 -59.96
CA GLN A 167 -17.50 -23.51 -60.57
C GLN A 167 -18.26 -24.47 -59.64
N VAL A 168 -19.57 -24.25 -59.50
CA VAL A 168 -20.44 -25.15 -58.73
C VAL A 168 -20.64 -26.45 -59.51
N LEU A 169 -20.30 -27.57 -58.88
CA LEU A 169 -20.40 -28.90 -59.47
C LEU A 169 -21.83 -29.44 -59.38
N GLN A 170 -22.33 -29.90 -60.52
CA GLN A 170 -23.56 -30.70 -60.58
C GLN A 170 -23.27 -32.15 -60.15
N PRO A 171 -24.28 -32.92 -59.69
CA PRO A 171 -24.11 -34.32 -59.26
C PRO A 171 -23.38 -35.21 -60.27
N MET A 172 -23.60 -35.01 -61.57
CA MET A 172 -22.91 -35.75 -62.64
C MET A 172 -21.40 -35.47 -62.68
N GLY A 173 -20.97 -34.29 -62.23
CA GLY A 173 -19.56 -33.87 -62.18
C GLY A 173 -18.80 -34.35 -60.93
N TYR A 174 -19.47 -34.91 -59.92
CA TYR A 174 -18.81 -35.35 -58.69
C TYR A 174 -17.79 -36.48 -58.94
N ARG A 175 -18.09 -37.42 -59.83
CA ARG A 175 -17.14 -38.49 -60.21
C ARG A 175 -15.89 -37.91 -60.88
N SER A 176 -16.06 -36.95 -61.79
CA SER A 176 -14.96 -36.26 -62.46
C SER A 176 -14.13 -35.40 -61.50
N ALA A 177 -14.71 -34.97 -60.38
CA ALA A 177 -14.03 -34.27 -59.29
C ALA A 177 -13.31 -35.21 -58.30
N GLY A 178 -13.13 -36.49 -58.65
CA GLY A 178 -12.34 -37.47 -57.88
C GLY A 178 -13.11 -38.18 -56.76
N ILE A 179 -14.44 -38.03 -56.70
CA ILE A 179 -15.27 -38.71 -55.70
C ILE A 179 -15.58 -40.13 -56.18
N ILE A 180 -14.91 -41.11 -55.56
CA ILE A 180 -14.99 -42.53 -55.93
C ILE A 180 -15.60 -43.34 -54.78
N GLY A 181 -16.74 -43.97 -55.06
CA GLY A 181 -17.52 -44.77 -54.13
C GLY A 181 -19.01 -44.76 -54.49
N GLU A 182 -19.82 -45.42 -53.68
CA GLU A 182 -21.27 -45.29 -53.70
C GLU A 182 -21.68 -44.11 -52.81
N PHE A 183 -22.33 -43.09 -53.39
CA PHE A 183 -22.72 -41.88 -52.65
C PHE A 183 -24.11 -41.39 -53.05
N ARG A 184 -24.78 -40.71 -52.11
CA ARG A 184 -26.08 -40.06 -52.29
C ARG A 184 -25.87 -38.56 -52.53
N PRO A 185 -26.24 -38.02 -53.71
CA PRO A 185 -26.17 -36.58 -53.95
C PRO A 185 -27.29 -35.83 -53.20
N VAL A 186 -26.96 -34.68 -52.61
CA VAL A 186 -27.91 -33.78 -51.93
C VAL A 186 -27.83 -32.39 -52.55
N ALA A 187 -29.00 -31.82 -52.86
CA ALA A 187 -29.11 -30.50 -53.47
C ALA A 187 -28.85 -29.36 -52.46
N CYS A 188 -28.42 -28.21 -52.98
CA CYS A 188 -28.15 -27.04 -52.15
C CYS A 188 -29.40 -26.40 -51.58
N GLY A 189 -29.30 -25.93 -50.34
CA GLY A 189 -30.42 -25.32 -49.62
C GLY A 189 -31.44 -26.33 -49.07
N VAL A 190 -31.32 -27.61 -49.38
CA VAL A 190 -32.17 -28.67 -48.82
C VAL A 190 -31.71 -29.02 -47.41
N CYS A 191 -32.69 -29.36 -46.57
CA CYS A 191 -32.46 -29.68 -45.17
C CYS A 191 -32.47 -31.19 -45.02
N ASP A 192 -31.26 -31.73 -44.91
CA ASP A 192 -31.01 -33.16 -44.82
C ASP A 192 -30.30 -33.46 -43.49
N ALA A 193 -30.84 -34.42 -42.74
CA ALA A 193 -30.34 -34.77 -41.42
C ALA A 193 -28.95 -35.42 -41.47
N ASP A 194 -28.63 -36.18 -42.53
CA ASP A 194 -27.32 -36.83 -42.70
C ASP A 194 -26.22 -35.82 -43.09
N VAL A 195 -26.62 -34.62 -43.52
CA VAL A 195 -25.70 -33.52 -43.81
C VAL A 195 -25.43 -32.68 -42.56
N ARG A 196 -26.46 -32.44 -41.74
CA ARG A 196 -26.41 -31.43 -40.67
C ARG A 196 -26.23 -32.01 -39.27
N CYS A 197 -26.61 -33.27 -39.05
CA CYS A 197 -26.78 -33.82 -37.72
C CYS A 197 -25.97 -35.09 -37.51
N PHE A 198 -25.35 -35.21 -36.33
CA PHE A 198 -24.81 -36.47 -35.85
C PHE A 198 -25.97 -37.40 -35.50
N ALA A 199 -26.25 -38.32 -36.41
CA ALA A 199 -27.49 -39.08 -36.36
C ALA A 199 -27.61 -39.99 -35.11
N ALA A 200 -26.50 -40.40 -34.48
CA ALA A 200 -26.58 -41.23 -33.26
C ALA A 200 -27.10 -40.48 -32.03
N ALA A 201 -26.99 -39.15 -31.99
CA ALA A 201 -27.53 -38.32 -30.91
C ALA A 201 -28.57 -37.29 -31.40
N THR A 202 -29.21 -37.57 -32.54
CA THR A 202 -30.28 -36.73 -33.10
C THR A 202 -31.64 -37.38 -32.91
N ARG A 203 -32.58 -36.66 -32.29
CA ARG A 203 -33.97 -37.12 -32.08
C ARG A 203 -34.87 -36.78 -33.26
N ALA A 204 -34.73 -35.57 -33.81
CA ALA A 204 -35.52 -35.08 -34.94
C ALA A 204 -34.82 -33.91 -35.61
N MET A 205 -35.25 -33.53 -36.81
CA MET A 205 -34.86 -32.27 -37.46
C MET A 205 -36.05 -31.32 -37.50
N SER A 206 -35.83 -30.05 -37.16
CA SER A 206 -36.87 -29.02 -37.24
C SER A 206 -37.14 -28.60 -38.68
N GLY A 207 -38.32 -28.01 -38.94
CA GLY A 207 -38.63 -27.38 -40.23
C GLY A 207 -37.70 -26.21 -40.60
N SER A 208 -36.93 -25.69 -39.64
CA SER A 208 -35.88 -24.68 -39.84
C SER A 208 -34.48 -25.29 -40.02
N CYS A 209 -34.39 -26.58 -40.33
CA CYS A 209 -33.14 -27.26 -40.69
C CYS A 209 -32.11 -27.26 -39.56
N ARG A 210 -32.62 -27.35 -38.33
CA ARG A 210 -31.86 -27.43 -37.10
C ARG A 210 -32.06 -28.81 -36.48
N CYS A 211 -30.97 -29.42 -36.04
CA CYS A 211 -31.02 -30.70 -35.34
C CYS A 211 -31.64 -30.49 -33.96
N ARG A 212 -32.58 -31.37 -33.58
CA ARG A 212 -33.07 -31.52 -32.21
C ARG A 212 -32.41 -32.74 -31.62
N CYS A 213 -31.60 -32.53 -30.59
CA CYS A 213 -30.76 -33.58 -30.05
C CYS A 213 -31.55 -34.54 -29.17
N ALA A 214 -31.14 -35.81 -29.20
CA ALA A 214 -31.52 -36.77 -28.18
C ALA A 214 -30.76 -36.47 -26.87
N GLU A 215 -31.11 -37.16 -25.81
CA GLU A 215 -30.40 -37.03 -24.53
C GLU A 215 -28.92 -37.39 -24.72
N GLY A 216 -28.01 -36.57 -24.19
CA GLY A 216 -26.56 -36.69 -24.43
C GLY A 216 -26.04 -36.10 -25.75
N GLY A 217 -26.89 -35.51 -26.60
CA GLY A 217 -26.46 -34.77 -27.79
C GLY A 217 -26.37 -33.26 -27.56
N TYR A 218 -25.30 -32.64 -28.05
CA TYR A 218 -24.94 -31.24 -27.78
C TYR A 218 -24.76 -30.40 -29.05
N GLY A 219 -25.15 -29.12 -28.97
CA GLY A 219 -24.91 -28.13 -30.02
C GLY A 219 -25.82 -28.25 -31.23
N ARG A 220 -25.49 -27.53 -32.31
CA ARG A 220 -26.31 -27.45 -33.53
C ARG A 220 -26.32 -28.74 -34.35
N ASP A 221 -25.26 -29.52 -34.23
CA ASP A 221 -25.04 -30.76 -34.97
C ASP A 221 -25.33 -31.99 -34.10
N CYS A 222 -25.79 -31.81 -32.85
CA CYS A 222 -26.05 -32.88 -31.89
C CYS A 222 -24.88 -33.85 -31.65
N LEU A 223 -23.68 -33.29 -31.45
CA LEU A 223 -22.47 -34.07 -31.18
C LEU A 223 -22.55 -34.77 -29.81
N PRO A 224 -21.91 -35.93 -29.63
CA PRO A 224 -22.02 -36.73 -28.40
C PRO A 224 -21.29 -36.11 -27.18
N VAL A 225 -20.51 -35.05 -27.39
CA VAL A 225 -19.82 -34.30 -26.33
C VAL A 225 -20.09 -32.81 -26.50
N TYR A 226 -20.27 -32.12 -25.38
CA TYR A 226 -20.30 -30.66 -25.37
C TYR A 226 -18.91 -30.09 -25.72
N LEU A 227 -18.79 -29.47 -26.89
CA LEU A 227 -17.59 -28.76 -27.31
C LEU A 227 -17.82 -27.24 -27.23
N PRO A 228 -17.16 -26.51 -26.31
CA PRO A 228 -17.32 -25.07 -26.19
C PRO A 228 -16.93 -24.37 -27.50
N GLN A 229 -17.82 -23.51 -28.02
CA GLN A 229 -17.55 -22.71 -29.22
C GLN A 229 -16.92 -21.37 -28.84
N VAL A 230 -15.79 -21.05 -29.46
CA VAL A 230 -15.11 -19.76 -29.33
C VAL A 230 -15.76 -18.76 -30.28
N TYR A 231 -16.56 -17.82 -29.76
CA TYR A 231 -17.07 -16.70 -30.56
C TYR A 231 -16.19 -15.46 -30.33
N GLY A 232 -15.52 -15.01 -31.40
CA GLY A 232 -15.02 -13.64 -31.52
C GLY A 232 -13.60 -13.37 -31.00
N CYS A 233 -12.59 -13.63 -31.84
CA CYS A 233 -11.33 -12.86 -31.80
C CYS A 233 -11.32 -11.92 -33.00
N ASN A 234 -11.65 -10.65 -32.77
CA ASN A 234 -11.38 -9.62 -33.77
C ASN A 234 -9.90 -9.24 -33.68
N ARG A 235 -9.28 -9.07 -34.85
CA ARG A 235 -7.84 -9.00 -35.12
C ARG A 235 -7.13 -7.90 -34.31
N THR A 236 -6.11 -8.26 -33.54
CA THR A 236 -4.92 -7.42 -33.29
C THR A 236 -3.74 -8.30 -32.82
N PRO A 237 -2.53 -8.19 -33.43
CA PRO A 237 -1.37 -9.01 -33.06
C PRO A 237 -0.48 -8.27 -32.05
N GLY A 238 -0.35 -8.81 -30.85
CA GLY A 238 0.67 -8.41 -29.88
C GLY A 238 1.35 -9.65 -29.30
N MET A 239 2.58 -9.94 -29.72
CA MET A 239 3.44 -10.94 -29.07
C MET A 239 3.96 -10.39 -27.74
N PRO A 240 4.10 -11.24 -26.72
CA PRO A 240 5.43 -11.34 -26.10
C PRO A 240 5.88 -12.77 -25.77
N LEU A 241 7.16 -12.83 -25.41
CA LEU A 241 8.08 -13.96 -25.24
C LEU A 241 7.89 -14.77 -23.93
N LEU A 242 8.44 -16.01 -23.96
CA LEU A 242 9.41 -16.64 -23.03
C LEU A 242 9.04 -17.91 -22.20
N SER A 243 9.95 -18.89 -22.38
CA SER A 243 10.61 -19.89 -21.49
C SER A 243 9.87 -20.82 -20.50
N HIS A 244 10.08 -22.12 -20.77
CA HIS A 244 10.56 -23.25 -19.91
C HIS A 244 9.88 -23.63 -18.58
N THR A 245 9.57 -24.92 -18.38
CA THR A 245 10.41 -26.01 -17.76
C THR A 245 9.47 -27.15 -17.31
N ALA A 246 9.80 -28.43 -17.58
CA ALA A 246 8.99 -29.59 -17.18
C ALA A 246 9.68 -30.42 -16.09
N THR A 247 8.91 -30.94 -15.12
CA THR A 247 9.38 -31.88 -14.09
C THR A 247 8.68 -33.24 -14.22
N LEU A 248 9.48 -34.30 -14.17
CA LEU A 248 9.06 -35.72 -14.23
C LEU A 248 8.78 -36.24 -12.81
N THR A 249 7.68 -37.00 -12.63
CA THR A 249 7.53 -37.86 -11.44
C THR A 249 7.31 -39.32 -11.84
N ALA A 250 7.89 -40.20 -11.04
CA ALA A 250 7.97 -41.64 -11.25
C ALA A 250 6.66 -42.36 -10.91
N SER A 251 5.66 -42.20 -11.77
CA SER A 251 4.58 -43.18 -11.96
C SER A 251 3.97 -42.90 -13.34
N GLY A 252 4.08 -43.87 -14.24
CA GLY A 252 3.87 -43.71 -15.68
C GLY A 252 2.42 -43.46 -16.13
N SER A 253 1.78 -42.40 -15.66
CA SER A 253 0.55 -41.84 -16.22
C SER A 253 0.79 -40.38 -16.60
N LEU A 254 0.91 -40.09 -17.91
CA LEU A 254 0.94 -38.73 -18.44
C LEU A 254 -0.49 -38.19 -18.55
N SER A 255 -0.95 -37.44 -17.55
CA SER A 255 -2.09 -36.53 -17.73
C SER A 255 -1.60 -35.27 -18.46
N LEU A 256 -1.67 -35.29 -19.80
CA LEU A 256 -1.37 -34.13 -20.64
C LEU A 256 -2.64 -33.30 -20.86
N SER A 257 -2.84 -32.27 -20.03
CA SER A 257 -3.77 -31.17 -20.34
C SER A 257 -3.07 -30.20 -21.30
N LEU A 258 -3.21 -30.42 -22.61
CA LEU A 258 -2.72 -29.50 -23.64
C LEU A 258 -3.82 -28.49 -23.99
N SER A 259 -3.74 -27.31 -23.37
CA SER A 259 -4.52 -26.12 -23.73
C SER A 259 -3.61 -25.11 -24.43
N VAL A 260 -3.77 -24.91 -25.74
CA VAL A 260 -3.23 -23.72 -26.43
C VAL A 260 -4.26 -23.18 -27.41
N CYS A 261 -5.20 -22.39 -26.90
CA CYS A 261 -5.67 -21.20 -27.58
C CYS A 261 -5.73 -20.12 -26.51
N SER A 262 -4.90 -19.09 -26.65
CA SER A 262 -4.95 -17.93 -25.77
C SER A 262 -6.14 -17.06 -26.20
N THR A 263 -7.34 -17.47 -25.76
CA THR A 263 -8.29 -16.59 -25.05
C THR A 263 -8.74 -17.34 -23.80
N PRO A 264 -8.74 -16.70 -22.62
CA PRO A 264 -8.66 -17.42 -21.36
C PRO A 264 -9.96 -18.20 -21.09
N TRP A 265 -9.85 -19.49 -20.77
CA TRP A 265 -10.94 -20.27 -20.15
C TRP A 265 -11.50 -19.46 -18.99
N TRP A 266 -12.80 -19.46 -18.70
CA TRP A 266 -13.27 -18.71 -17.52
C TRP A 266 -12.59 -19.15 -16.22
N SER A 267 -12.18 -20.42 -16.11
CA SER A 267 -11.33 -20.93 -15.01
C SER A 267 -9.82 -20.57 -15.10
N ASP A 268 -9.38 -19.90 -16.17
CA ASP A 268 -8.11 -19.17 -16.33
C ASP A 268 -8.31 -17.64 -16.44
N VAL A 269 -9.54 -17.16 -16.61
CA VAL A 269 -9.91 -15.75 -16.52
C VAL A 269 -9.79 -15.39 -15.06
N ALA A 270 -8.99 -14.36 -14.80
CA ALA A 270 -8.92 -13.76 -13.48
C ALA A 270 -10.34 -13.45 -13.03
N CYS A 271 -10.71 -14.01 -11.88
CA CYS A 271 -11.98 -13.71 -11.24
C CYS A 271 -12.27 -12.21 -11.29
N PRO A 272 -13.47 -11.79 -11.77
CA PRO A 272 -13.75 -10.38 -11.94
C PRO A 272 -13.77 -9.69 -10.58
N THR A 273 -13.43 -8.40 -10.58
CA THR A 273 -13.69 -7.55 -9.42
C THR A 273 -15.20 -7.40 -9.27
N LEU A 274 -15.71 -7.66 -8.07
CA LEU A 274 -17.13 -7.50 -7.78
C LEU A 274 -17.48 -6.02 -7.75
N THR A 275 -18.58 -5.65 -8.40
CA THR A 275 -19.12 -4.29 -8.29
C THR A 275 -19.99 -4.23 -7.04
N MET A 276 -19.59 -3.38 -6.10
CA MET A 276 -20.32 -3.14 -4.85
C MET A 276 -21.16 -1.88 -4.99
N THR A 277 -22.47 -1.98 -4.80
CA THR A 277 -23.38 -0.82 -4.75
C THR A 277 -24.23 -0.86 -3.48
N THR A 278 -24.69 0.30 -3.03
CA THR A 278 -25.46 0.44 -1.79
C THR A 278 -26.69 1.31 -2.05
N THR A 279 -27.80 1.04 -1.38
CA THR A 279 -28.98 1.92 -1.44
C THR A 279 -28.83 3.20 -0.60
N ALA A 280 -27.72 3.35 0.14
CA ALA A 280 -27.39 4.55 0.90
C ALA A 280 -27.21 5.77 -0.02
N ALA A 281 -27.64 6.94 0.47
CA ALA A 281 -27.52 8.20 -0.25
C ALA A 281 -26.04 8.51 -0.54
N GLY A 282 -25.68 8.62 -1.83
CA GLY A 282 -24.31 8.89 -2.26
C GLY A 282 -23.47 7.65 -2.61
N GLY A 283 -24.04 6.44 -2.60
CA GLY A 283 -23.42 5.23 -3.15
C GLY A 283 -22.33 4.59 -2.29
N SER A 284 -22.18 5.01 -1.02
CA SER A 284 -21.27 4.42 -0.03
C SER A 284 -21.96 4.28 1.31
N LEU A 285 -21.67 3.21 2.06
CA LEU A 285 -22.16 3.04 3.43
C LEU A 285 -21.50 4.06 4.36
N THR A 286 -22.30 4.72 5.18
CA THR A 286 -21.83 5.58 6.26
C THR A 286 -21.98 4.89 7.60
N GLN A 287 -21.21 5.33 8.59
CA GLN A 287 -21.37 4.88 9.98
C GLN A 287 -22.81 5.07 10.50
N ASN A 288 -23.53 6.10 10.04
CA ASN A 288 -24.92 6.37 10.44
C ASN A 288 -25.91 5.36 9.86
N ASP A 289 -25.66 4.87 8.65
CA ASP A 289 -26.51 3.84 8.01
C ASP A 289 -26.49 2.54 8.83
N ILE A 290 -25.36 2.22 9.45
CA ILE A 290 -25.19 1.02 10.29
C ILE A 290 -25.77 1.22 11.70
N ARG A 291 -25.70 2.44 12.24
CA ARG A 291 -26.29 2.77 13.56
C ARG A 291 -27.82 2.78 13.55
N GLY A 292 -28.44 2.70 12.37
CA GLY A 292 -29.89 2.78 12.20
C GLY A 292 -30.41 4.22 12.32
N GLY A 293 -29.66 5.18 11.77
CA GLY A 293 -29.98 6.61 11.81
C GLY A 293 -31.25 7.01 11.06
N GLY A 294 -32.41 6.65 11.59
CA GLY A 294 -33.71 7.29 11.34
C GLY A 294 -34.48 6.92 10.07
N SER A 295 -33.91 6.19 9.11
CA SER A 295 -34.67 5.68 7.95
C SER A 295 -35.41 4.39 8.31
N ALA A 296 -36.72 4.34 8.04
CA ALA A 296 -37.52 3.12 8.19
C ALA A 296 -37.22 2.05 7.12
N VAL A 297 -36.46 2.41 6.08
CA VAL A 297 -36.09 1.52 4.98
C VAL A 297 -34.72 0.90 5.27
N PRO A 298 -34.59 -0.44 5.27
CA PRO A 298 -33.30 -1.10 5.46
C PRO A 298 -32.33 -0.75 4.32
N THR A 299 -31.08 -0.46 4.69
CA THR A 299 -30.00 -0.23 3.72
C THR A 299 -29.53 -1.57 3.17
N TRP A 300 -29.47 -1.69 1.85
CA TRP A 300 -29.06 -2.91 1.15
C TRP A 300 -27.67 -2.74 0.55
N LEU A 301 -26.85 -3.78 0.71
CA LEU A 301 -25.57 -3.96 0.06
C LEU A 301 -25.77 -4.91 -1.13
N MET A 302 -25.51 -4.43 -2.34
CA MET A 302 -25.65 -5.17 -3.58
C MET A 302 -24.26 -5.58 -4.10
N VAL A 303 -24.10 -6.86 -4.42
CA VAL A 303 -22.90 -7.42 -5.03
C VAL A 303 -23.24 -7.88 -6.43
N ALA A 304 -22.72 -7.17 -7.43
CA ALA A 304 -23.00 -7.43 -8.84
C ALA A 304 -21.78 -8.00 -9.56
N LEU A 305 -22.03 -9.05 -10.35
CA LEU A 305 -21.07 -9.59 -11.30
C LEU A 305 -21.14 -8.79 -12.61
N PRO A 306 -20.00 -8.32 -13.15
CA PRO A 306 -19.99 -7.64 -14.44
C PRO A 306 -20.36 -8.64 -15.55
N PRO A 307 -21.06 -8.21 -16.62
CA PRO A 307 -21.28 -9.05 -17.78
C PRO A 307 -19.93 -9.55 -18.33
N PRO A 308 -19.78 -10.85 -18.66
CA PRO A 308 -20.83 -11.87 -18.81
C PRO A 308 -21.10 -12.74 -17.56
N PHE A 309 -20.43 -12.48 -16.43
CA PHE A 309 -20.40 -13.33 -15.21
C PHE A 309 -21.76 -13.46 -14.53
N ARG A 310 -22.04 -14.66 -14.01
CA ARG A 310 -23.29 -15.02 -13.32
C ARG A 310 -23.00 -15.82 -12.07
N TRP A 311 -23.85 -15.65 -11.05
CA TRP A 311 -23.79 -16.43 -9.83
C TRP A 311 -24.22 -17.88 -10.10
N ALA A 312 -23.57 -18.84 -9.45
CA ALA A 312 -23.99 -20.24 -9.46
C ALA A 312 -25.43 -20.37 -8.95
N SER A 313 -26.12 -21.45 -9.34
CA SER A 313 -27.55 -21.64 -9.07
C SER A 313 -27.86 -22.08 -7.63
N ASP A 314 -26.84 -22.33 -6.81
CA ASP A 314 -26.99 -22.96 -5.49
C ASP A 314 -27.77 -22.12 -4.48
N LEU A 315 -28.27 -22.80 -3.44
CA LEU A 315 -29.11 -22.23 -2.39
C LEU A 315 -28.33 -21.56 -1.24
N GLN A 316 -26.98 -21.65 -1.22
CA GLN A 316 -26.14 -21.14 -0.11
C GLN A 316 -24.91 -20.34 -0.58
N LEU A 317 -25.04 -19.44 -1.57
CA LEU A 317 -23.88 -18.62 -2.00
C LEU A 317 -23.26 -17.77 -0.87
N GLY A 318 -24.03 -17.44 0.17
CA GLY A 318 -23.55 -16.72 1.34
C GLY A 318 -22.37 -17.41 2.05
N THR A 319 -22.25 -18.74 2.00
CA THR A 319 -21.16 -19.48 2.67
C THR A 319 -19.83 -19.39 1.93
N HIS A 320 -19.86 -19.00 0.65
CA HIS A 320 -18.67 -18.79 -0.18
C HIS A 320 -18.18 -17.34 -0.18
N LEU A 321 -18.89 -16.46 0.54
CA LEU A 321 -18.56 -15.06 0.73
C LEU A 321 -17.93 -14.89 2.11
N SER A 322 -16.72 -14.35 2.13
CA SER A 322 -16.03 -13.96 3.35
C SER A 322 -15.67 -12.49 3.29
N PHE A 323 -15.61 -11.85 4.44
CA PHE A 323 -15.25 -10.45 4.57
C PHE A 323 -13.86 -10.36 5.20
N VAL A 324 -13.00 -9.57 4.57
CA VAL A 324 -11.62 -9.36 5.01
C VAL A 324 -11.38 -7.86 5.11
N PRO A 325 -11.01 -7.31 6.27
CA PRO A 325 -10.66 -5.91 6.39
C PRO A 325 -9.33 -5.65 5.69
N VAL A 326 -9.25 -4.60 4.87
CA VAL A 326 -8.00 -4.13 4.24
C VAL A 326 -7.30 -3.10 5.13
N SER A 327 -8.10 -2.33 5.86
CA SER A 327 -7.62 -1.39 6.88
C SER A 327 -7.24 -2.12 8.19
N THR A 328 -6.54 -1.43 9.10
CA THR A 328 -6.26 -1.96 10.44
C THR A 328 -7.55 -2.38 11.14
N LEU A 329 -7.61 -3.63 11.62
CA LEU A 329 -8.74 -4.19 12.36
C LEU A 329 -9.17 -3.24 13.47
N GLN A 330 -10.35 -2.64 13.32
CA GLN A 330 -10.92 -1.77 14.33
C GLN A 330 -11.68 -2.62 15.33
N PRO A 331 -11.40 -2.53 16.65
CA PRO A 331 -12.08 -3.34 17.68
C PRO A 331 -13.60 -3.17 17.68
N THR A 332 -14.08 -2.01 17.24
CA THR A 332 -15.49 -1.62 17.15
C THR A 332 -16.03 -1.58 15.71
N GLY A 333 -15.17 -1.85 14.71
CA GLY A 333 -15.51 -1.91 13.27
C GLY A 333 -15.75 -3.35 12.82
N PHE A 334 -15.22 -3.74 11.65
CA PHE A 334 -15.40 -5.11 11.14
C PHE A 334 -14.80 -6.19 12.07
N GLY A 335 -13.75 -5.88 12.84
CA GLY A 335 -13.19 -6.79 13.84
C GLY A 335 -14.04 -6.98 15.10
N GLY A 336 -15.12 -6.20 15.24
CA GLY A 336 -16.00 -6.18 16.40
C GLY A 336 -17.33 -6.91 16.20
N PRO A 337 -18.31 -6.69 17.09
CA PRO A 337 -19.61 -7.38 17.07
C PRO A 337 -20.37 -7.23 15.76
N TRP A 338 -20.26 -6.07 15.10
CA TRP A 338 -20.95 -5.82 13.84
C TRP A 338 -20.40 -6.67 12.68
N GLY A 339 -19.09 -6.90 12.59
CA GLY A 339 -18.54 -7.77 11.54
C GLY A 339 -18.98 -9.22 11.68
N ALA A 340 -19.19 -9.70 12.92
CA ALA A 340 -19.80 -11.00 13.19
C ALA A 340 -21.29 -11.05 12.79
N MET A 341 -22.02 -9.95 13.00
CA MET A 341 -23.40 -9.83 12.50
C MET A 341 -23.44 -9.80 10.97
N LEU A 342 -22.47 -9.15 10.32
CA LEU A 342 -22.36 -9.07 8.87
C LEU A 342 -21.96 -10.41 8.24
N SER A 343 -21.01 -11.15 8.83
CA SER A 343 -20.60 -12.46 8.33
C SER A 343 -21.69 -13.52 8.48
N ASN A 344 -22.58 -13.39 9.46
CA ASN A 344 -23.71 -14.28 9.69
C ASN A 344 -25.01 -13.79 9.02
N ALA A 345 -24.97 -12.68 8.28
CA ALA A 345 -26.14 -12.14 7.62
C ALA A 345 -26.49 -12.94 6.34
N THR A 346 -27.78 -13.04 6.05
CA THR A 346 -28.31 -13.85 4.93
C THR A 346 -28.35 -13.05 3.64
N TRP A 347 -27.84 -13.65 2.56
CA TRP A 347 -27.85 -13.08 1.22
C TRP A 347 -29.08 -13.54 0.43
N GLU A 348 -29.72 -12.61 -0.28
CA GLU A 348 -30.87 -12.85 -1.16
C GLU A 348 -30.52 -12.53 -2.61
N ARG A 349 -31.26 -13.09 -3.57
CA ARG A 349 -31.11 -12.76 -5.00
C ARG A 349 -32.01 -11.58 -5.34
N ASN A 350 -31.48 -10.60 -6.07
CA ASN A 350 -32.27 -9.46 -6.51
C ASN A 350 -33.47 -9.90 -7.37
N ALA A 351 -34.64 -9.32 -7.12
CA ALA A 351 -35.89 -9.69 -7.78
C ALA A 351 -35.90 -9.46 -9.31
N THR A 352 -35.15 -8.47 -9.80
CA THR A 352 -35.08 -8.10 -11.22
C THR A 352 -33.93 -8.78 -11.96
N ASN A 353 -32.78 -8.97 -11.30
CA ASN A 353 -31.57 -9.54 -11.89
C ASN A 353 -30.97 -10.68 -11.02
N PRO A 354 -31.70 -11.79 -10.82
CA PRO A 354 -31.32 -12.83 -9.85
C PRO A 354 -30.06 -13.63 -10.21
N SER A 355 -29.65 -13.57 -11.49
CA SER A 355 -28.47 -14.29 -11.98
C SER A 355 -27.16 -13.51 -11.84
N THR A 356 -27.20 -12.21 -11.57
CA THR A 356 -26.00 -11.34 -11.57
C THR A 356 -25.85 -10.51 -10.30
N VAL A 357 -26.93 -10.28 -9.54
CA VAL A 357 -26.91 -9.41 -8.35
C VAL A 357 -27.39 -10.18 -7.11
N LEU A 358 -26.58 -10.14 -6.04
CA LEU A 358 -26.93 -10.58 -4.70
C LEU A 358 -27.14 -9.36 -3.79
N GLU A 359 -28.09 -9.45 -2.87
CA GLU A 359 -28.47 -8.37 -1.95
C GLU A 359 -28.35 -8.85 -0.50
N LEU A 360 -27.81 -7.98 0.36
CA LEU A 360 -27.69 -8.21 1.79
C LEU A 360 -28.29 -7.03 2.54
N ALA A 361 -29.22 -7.30 3.46
CA ALA A 361 -29.69 -6.28 4.38
C ALA A 361 -28.57 -5.98 5.38
N VAL A 362 -28.13 -4.71 5.43
CA VAL A 362 -27.04 -4.30 6.32
C VAL A 362 -27.51 -4.41 7.78
N PRO A 363 -26.84 -5.20 8.64
CA PRO A 363 -27.27 -5.38 10.02
C PRO A 363 -27.10 -4.09 10.81
N VAL A 364 -28.15 -3.74 11.56
CA VAL A 364 -28.15 -2.53 12.39
C VAL A 364 -27.45 -2.82 13.71
N HIS A 365 -26.43 -2.02 14.03
CA HIS A 365 -25.74 -2.06 15.31
C HIS A 365 -25.54 -0.65 15.85
N ARG A 366 -26.34 -0.27 16.86
CA ARG A 366 -26.31 1.08 17.47
C ARG A 366 -24.96 1.45 18.08
N GLY A 367 -24.18 0.46 18.52
CA GLY A 367 -22.83 0.65 19.08
C GLY A 367 -21.72 0.75 18.03
N TYR A 368 -22.02 0.64 16.74
CA TYR A 368 -21.03 0.62 15.67
C TYR A 368 -20.28 1.96 15.61
N PHE A 369 -18.95 1.95 15.55
CA PHE A 369 -18.17 3.17 15.42
C PHE A 369 -16.85 2.90 14.73
N ILE A 370 -16.51 3.75 13.77
CA ILE A 370 -15.24 3.73 13.07
C ILE A 370 -14.59 5.11 13.11
N GLY A 371 -13.31 5.12 13.46
CA GLY A 371 -12.52 6.34 13.55
C GLY A 371 -12.20 6.92 12.17
N ALA A 372 -11.68 6.05 11.31
CA ALA A 372 -11.32 6.34 9.93
C ALA A 372 -12.09 5.41 9.00
N ASP A 373 -12.10 5.76 7.72
CA ASP A 373 -12.75 4.98 6.67
C ASP A 373 -12.23 3.53 6.68
N GLU A 374 -13.16 2.59 6.82
CA GLU A 374 -12.86 1.16 6.85
C GLU A 374 -13.21 0.56 5.50
N THR A 375 -12.18 0.09 4.77
CA THR A 375 -12.39 -0.61 3.51
C THR A 375 -12.42 -2.10 3.79
N ILE A 376 -13.57 -2.71 3.51
CA ILE A 376 -13.80 -4.13 3.67
C ILE A 376 -13.78 -4.76 2.29
N VAL A 377 -12.91 -5.74 2.11
CA VAL A 377 -12.87 -6.58 0.92
C VAL A 377 -13.75 -7.79 1.12
N ILE A 378 -14.73 -7.95 0.26
CA ILE A 378 -15.49 -9.18 0.13
C ILE A 378 -14.68 -10.11 -0.76
N ARG A 379 -14.33 -11.27 -0.22
CA ARG A 379 -13.72 -12.39 -0.91
C ARG A 379 -14.78 -13.41 -1.23
N CYS A 380 -14.99 -13.69 -2.50
CA CYS A 380 -15.85 -14.77 -2.94
C CYS A 380 -15.02 -15.88 -3.58
N ASP A 381 -15.28 -17.12 -3.16
CA ASP A 381 -14.67 -18.28 -3.80
C ASP A 381 -15.13 -18.39 -5.26
N ALA A 382 -14.21 -18.76 -6.14
CA ALA A 382 -14.47 -18.94 -7.57
C ALA A 382 -15.60 -19.96 -7.86
N VAL A 383 -15.85 -20.88 -6.94
CA VAL A 383 -16.90 -21.91 -7.04
C VAL A 383 -18.31 -21.29 -7.02
N ALA A 384 -18.47 -20.10 -6.41
CA ALA A 384 -19.74 -19.39 -6.36
C ALA A 384 -20.12 -18.74 -7.71
N VAL A 385 -19.20 -18.67 -8.67
CA VAL A 385 -19.46 -18.15 -10.03
C VAL A 385 -19.79 -19.29 -10.96
N PHE A 386 -20.88 -19.12 -11.71
CA PHE A 386 -21.30 -20.08 -12.71
C PHE A 386 -20.20 -20.28 -13.78
N GLY A 387 -19.67 -21.50 -13.85
CA GLY A 387 -18.56 -21.87 -14.76
C GLY A 387 -17.15 -21.72 -14.17
N GLY A 388 -17.01 -21.22 -12.94
CA GLY A 388 -15.73 -21.08 -12.23
C GLY A 388 -14.83 -19.94 -12.76
N CYS A 389 -13.90 -19.46 -11.93
CA CYS A 389 -12.85 -18.51 -12.31
C CYS A 389 -11.49 -18.76 -11.64
N LYS A 390 -10.40 -18.16 -12.16
CA LYS A 390 -9.07 -18.31 -11.54
C LYS A 390 -8.81 -17.19 -10.54
N GLY A 391 -8.64 -17.55 -9.27
CA GLY A 391 -8.39 -16.62 -8.18
C GLY A 391 -9.58 -16.51 -7.24
N VAL A 392 -9.65 -15.40 -6.51
CA VAL A 392 -10.73 -15.09 -5.58
C VAL A 392 -11.39 -13.81 -6.10
N LEU A 393 -12.72 -13.77 -6.18
CA LEU A 393 -13.38 -12.53 -6.55
C LEU A 393 -13.24 -11.56 -5.38
N LEU A 394 -12.72 -10.38 -5.67
CA LEU A 394 -12.59 -9.32 -4.68
C LEU A 394 -13.58 -8.22 -5.04
N GLY A 395 -14.49 -7.94 -4.13
CA GLY A 395 -15.20 -6.67 -4.07
C GLY A 395 -14.63 -5.85 -2.94
N SER A 396 -14.73 -4.53 -3.00
CA SER A 396 -14.48 -3.71 -1.83
C SER A 396 -15.56 -2.65 -1.70
N PHE A 397 -16.01 -2.44 -0.48
CA PHE A 397 -16.80 -1.28 -0.15
C PHE A 397 -16.14 -0.57 1.03
N THR A 398 -16.30 0.75 1.06
CA THR A 398 -15.76 1.57 2.13
C THR A 398 -16.90 2.04 2.98
N ILE A 399 -16.80 1.80 4.28
CA ILE A 399 -17.66 2.41 5.27
C ILE A 399 -17.02 3.73 5.64
N ARG A 400 -17.69 4.83 5.29
CA ARG A 400 -17.22 6.17 5.61
C ARG A 400 -17.46 6.46 7.08
N SER A 401 -16.38 6.83 7.75
CA SER A 401 -16.46 7.35 9.10
C SER A 401 -17.18 8.69 9.12
N ASN A 402 -17.76 9.06 10.26
CA ASN A 402 -18.33 10.40 10.43
C ASN A 402 -17.26 11.46 10.69
N THR A 403 -15.98 11.09 10.67
CA THR A 403 -14.86 12.03 10.81
C THR A 403 -14.58 12.68 9.46
N LEU A 404 -14.39 14.00 9.42
CA LEU A 404 -14.15 14.68 8.14
C LEU A 404 -12.85 14.13 7.52
N PRO A 405 -12.85 13.61 6.28
CA PRO A 405 -11.64 13.11 5.61
C PRO A 405 -10.54 14.18 5.50
N ALA A 406 -10.95 15.46 5.39
CA ALA A 406 -10.05 16.61 5.41
C ALA A 406 -9.35 16.80 6.77
N ALA A 407 -9.98 16.40 7.88
CA ALA A 407 -9.41 16.57 9.21
C ALA A 407 -8.28 15.58 9.47
N ALA A 408 -8.40 14.30 9.06
CA ALA A 408 -7.33 13.32 9.27
C ALA A 408 -6.07 13.62 8.45
N SER A 409 -6.24 13.98 7.16
CA SER A 409 -5.14 14.39 6.29
C SER A 409 -4.55 15.73 6.72
N ALA A 410 -5.38 16.71 7.11
CA ALA A 410 -4.90 17.96 7.68
C ALA A 410 -4.15 17.74 9.00
N LEU A 411 -4.63 16.88 9.90
CA LEU A 411 -3.94 16.58 11.16
C LEU A 411 -2.57 15.94 10.91
N SER A 412 -2.46 14.98 9.99
CA SER A 412 -1.17 14.38 9.64
C SER A 412 -0.23 15.39 8.95
N ALA A 413 -0.76 16.27 8.10
CA ALA A 413 0.05 17.29 7.43
C ALA A 413 0.51 18.37 8.43
N ILE A 414 -0.39 18.84 9.29
CA ILE A 414 -0.12 19.85 10.32
C ILE A 414 0.88 19.30 11.33
N THR A 415 0.73 18.07 11.81
CA THR A 415 1.71 17.46 12.72
C THR A 415 3.08 17.33 12.07
N GLY A 416 3.15 16.99 10.77
CA GLY A 416 4.39 16.99 10.00
C GLY A 416 5.04 18.38 9.85
N VAL A 417 4.23 19.41 9.55
CA VAL A 417 4.70 20.80 9.44
C VAL A 417 5.18 21.34 10.78
N VAL A 418 4.42 21.12 11.85
CA VAL A 418 4.77 21.54 13.22
C VAL A 418 6.01 20.80 13.70
N ALA A 419 6.14 19.52 13.38
CA ALA A 419 7.35 18.76 13.64
C ALA A 419 8.59 19.33 12.93
N GLY A 420 8.47 19.64 11.63
CA GLY A 420 9.54 20.26 10.86
C GLY A 420 9.91 21.64 11.44
N ALA A 421 8.91 22.45 11.76
CA ALA A 421 9.10 23.76 12.39
C ALA A 421 9.74 23.64 13.78
N ALA A 422 9.34 22.66 14.59
CA ALA A 422 9.95 22.39 15.89
C ALA A 422 11.40 21.92 15.74
N ALA A 423 11.71 21.04 14.79
CA ALA A 423 13.07 20.61 14.51
C ALA A 423 13.96 21.79 14.10
N VAL A 424 13.48 22.67 13.21
CA VAL A 424 14.19 23.90 12.82
C VAL A 424 14.34 24.85 14.02
N ALA A 425 13.27 25.09 14.78
CA ALA A 425 13.32 25.93 15.97
C ALA A 425 14.31 25.39 17.00
N VAL A 426 14.43 24.08 17.15
CA VAL A 426 15.40 23.45 18.05
C VAL A 426 16.82 23.60 17.53
N VAL A 427 17.05 23.44 16.23
CA VAL A 427 18.35 23.69 15.59
C VAL A 427 18.77 25.15 15.76
N VAL A 428 17.82 26.09 15.73
CA VAL A 428 18.09 27.54 15.77
C VAL A 428 18.15 28.09 17.20
N THR A 429 17.29 27.61 18.10
CA THR A 429 17.05 28.19 19.44
C THR A 429 17.35 27.25 20.60
N GLY A 430 17.64 25.96 20.34
CA GLY A 430 17.93 24.96 21.37
C GLY A 430 16.72 24.49 22.21
N GLY A 431 15.49 24.90 21.87
CA GLY A 431 14.29 24.64 22.68
C GLY A 431 13.77 23.20 22.63
N LEU A 432 14.26 22.33 23.53
CA LEU A 432 13.89 20.91 23.62
C LEU A 432 12.42 20.60 23.98
N GLY A 433 11.73 21.52 24.67
CA GLY A 433 10.43 21.25 25.27
C GLY A 433 9.32 20.89 24.27
N SER A 434 9.38 21.41 23.04
CA SER A 434 8.39 21.15 21.99
C SER A 434 8.54 19.76 21.33
N ILE A 435 9.76 19.21 21.28
CA ILE A 435 10.01 17.87 20.72
C ILE A 435 9.48 16.78 21.64
N LEU A 436 9.68 16.95 22.95
CA LEU A 436 9.24 15.98 23.96
C LEU A 436 7.70 15.82 23.98
N GLU A 437 6.95 16.91 23.82
CA GLU A 437 5.48 16.86 23.70
C GLU A 437 5.00 16.16 22.41
N MET A 438 5.70 16.34 21.28
CA MET A 438 5.40 15.61 20.04
C MET A 438 5.72 14.11 20.17
N GLN A 439 6.75 13.76 20.93
CA GLN A 439 7.07 12.37 21.25
C GLN A 439 6.01 11.72 22.15
N ALA A 440 5.32 12.48 23.00
CA ALA A 440 4.18 11.98 23.77
C ALA A 440 3.05 11.50 22.85
N LEU A 441 2.73 12.27 21.81
CA LEU A 441 1.78 11.85 20.77
C LEU A 441 2.29 10.62 19.99
N GLY A 442 3.60 10.55 19.72
CA GLY A 442 4.22 9.36 19.12
C GLY A 442 4.14 8.11 20.00
N VAL A 443 4.21 8.26 21.32
CA VAL A 443 3.97 7.19 22.30
C VAL A 443 2.52 6.74 22.27
N PHE A 444 1.56 7.68 22.24
CA PHE A 444 0.14 7.35 22.12
C PHE A 444 -0.19 6.66 20.79
N ALA A 445 0.48 7.01 19.70
CA ALA A 445 0.32 6.32 18.42
C ALA A 445 0.73 4.84 18.47
N ARG A 446 1.63 4.50 19.40
CA ARG A 446 2.27 3.18 19.52
C ARG A 446 1.66 2.26 20.56
N MET A 447 0.84 2.79 21.46
CA MET A 447 0.25 1.99 22.53
C MET A 447 -0.69 0.91 21.96
N SER A 448 -0.78 -0.21 22.68
CA SER A 448 -1.66 -1.33 22.34
C SER A 448 -3.13 -0.89 22.29
N CYS A 449 -3.52 0.00 23.21
CA CYS A 449 -4.86 0.58 23.32
C CYS A 449 -5.15 1.78 22.40
N ALA A 450 -4.23 2.15 21.50
CA ALA A 450 -4.40 3.30 20.61
C ALA A 450 -5.65 3.09 19.74
N SER A 451 -6.53 4.08 19.70
CA SER A 451 -7.70 3.98 18.84
C SER A 451 -7.31 3.97 17.36
N PRO A 452 -8.12 3.36 16.46
CA PRO A 452 -7.85 3.40 15.03
C PRO A 452 -7.77 4.84 14.49
N GLN A 453 -8.59 5.73 15.03
CA GLN A 453 -8.56 7.16 14.70
C GLN A 453 -7.22 7.80 15.07
N GLU A 454 -6.72 7.51 16.27
CA GLU A 454 -5.42 7.98 16.73
C GLU A 454 -4.33 7.53 15.75
N ARG A 455 -4.22 6.22 15.48
CA ARG A 455 -3.19 5.66 14.58
C ARG A 455 -3.21 6.26 13.18
N ALA A 456 -4.40 6.47 12.60
CA ALA A 456 -4.56 7.06 11.28
C ALA A 456 -4.16 8.54 11.25
N SER A 457 -4.44 9.29 12.32
CA SER A 457 -4.08 10.70 12.43
C SER A 457 -2.60 10.95 12.77
N THR A 458 -1.88 9.93 13.25
CA THR A 458 -0.51 10.05 13.80
C THR A 458 0.51 9.16 13.10
N VAL A 459 0.30 8.79 11.83
CA VAL A 459 1.14 7.80 11.11
C VAL A 459 2.64 8.15 11.11
N ALA A 460 2.98 9.44 11.04
CA ALA A 460 4.37 9.89 11.02
C ALA A 460 4.99 10.13 12.41
N LEU A 461 4.17 10.22 13.47
CA LEU A 461 4.65 10.58 14.82
C LEU A 461 5.59 9.55 15.46
N PRO A 462 5.46 8.23 15.25
CA PRO A 462 6.41 7.25 15.79
C PRO A 462 7.85 7.45 15.33
N TYR A 463 8.09 8.11 14.18
CA TYR A 463 9.44 8.41 13.70
C TYR A 463 10.17 9.44 14.57
N PHE A 464 9.46 10.22 15.40
CA PHE A 464 10.08 11.09 16.41
C PHE A 464 10.70 10.30 17.56
N LEU A 465 10.28 9.07 17.79
CA LEU A 465 10.92 8.18 18.76
C LEU A 465 12.13 7.47 18.16
N SER A 466 12.04 7.04 16.89
CA SER A 466 13.14 6.39 16.18
C SER A 466 12.88 6.31 14.68
N VAL A 467 13.92 6.46 13.86
CA VAL A 467 13.85 6.15 12.43
C VAL A 467 13.57 4.67 12.18
N PHE A 468 13.98 3.79 13.11
CA PHE A 468 13.76 2.36 13.05
C PHE A 468 12.38 1.94 13.59
N ALA A 469 11.52 2.92 13.83
CA ALA A 469 10.13 2.76 14.22
C ALA A 469 9.41 1.64 13.45
N ALA A 470 9.56 1.57 12.12
CA ALA A 470 8.79 0.66 11.29
C ALA A 470 9.25 -0.80 11.30
N LEU A 471 10.41 -1.12 11.87
CA LEU A 471 11.01 -2.45 11.77
C LEU A 471 10.55 -3.39 12.88
N ASP A 472 11.06 -3.19 14.09
CA ASP A 472 10.77 -3.99 15.27
C ASP A 472 11.17 -3.20 16.53
N PRO A 473 10.53 -3.39 17.70
CA PRO A 473 10.96 -2.76 18.94
C PRO A 473 12.45 -2.99 19.26
N LEU A 474 13.03 -4.13 18.90
CA LEU A 474 14.46 -4.40 19.05
C LEU A 474 15.32 -3.40 18.25
N TRP A 475 14.95 -3.13 17.00
CA TRP A 475 15.66 -2.17 16.15
C TRP A 475 15.51 -0.74 16.63
N MET A 476 14.38 -0.42 17.27
CA MET A 476 14.20 0.87 17.93
C MET A 476 15.19 1.06 19.10
N VAL A 477 15.52 -0.01 19.84
CA VAL A 477 16.53 0.02 20.90
C VAL A 477 17.94 0.05 20.32
N VAL A 478 18.31 -0.96 19.55
CA VAL A 478 19.68 -1.15 19.05
C VAL A 478 20.07 -0.03 18.09
N GLY A 479 19.16 0.34 17.17
CA GLY A 479 19.40 1.38 16.19
C GLY A 479 19.58 2.76 16.83
N ASN A 480 18.75 3.12 17.82
CA ASN A 480 18.94 4.38 18.54
C ASN A 480 20.20 4.38 19.40
N ALA A 481 20.55 3.25 20.03
CA ALA A 481 21.80 3.13 20.78
C ALA A 481 23.04 3.29 19.88
N LEU A 482 23.02 2.69 18.68
CA LEU A 482 24.07 2.85 17.68
C LEU A 482 24.15 4.30 17.20
N LEU A 483 23.02 4.94 16.90
CA LEU A 483 23.01 6.34 16.51
C LEU A 483 23.58 7.23 17.63
N ALA A 484 23.18 7.02 18.88
CA ALA A 484 23.71 7.75 20.03
C ALA A 484 25.23 7.57 20.17
N ALA A 485 25.74 6.35 19.99
CA ALA A 485 27.16 6.06 20.01
C ALA A 485 27.90 6.78 18.87
N VAL A 486 27.36 6.76 17.64
CA VAL A 486 27.95 7.47 16.49
C VAL A 486 28.00 8.98 16.75
N PHE A 487 26.89 9.59 17.20
CA PHE A 487 26.87 11.01 17.53
C PHE A 487 27.84 11.36 18.67
N GLY A 488 27.96 10.49 19.68
CA GLY A 488 28.96 10.63 20.74
C GLY A 488 30.40 10.59 20.22
N CYS A 489 30.73 9.60 19.38
CA CYS A 489 32.05 9.47 18.76
C CYS A 489 32.40 10.68 17.88
N VAL A 490 31.45 11.14 17.07
CA VAL A 490 31.62 12.35 16.24
C VAL A 490 31.86 13.56 17.15
N HIS A 491 31.03 13.77 18.19
CA HIS A 491 31.22 14.89 19.11
C HIS A 491 32.61 14.86 19.78
N CYS A 492 33.04 13.70 20.28
CA CYS A 492 34.37 13.53 20.87
C CYS A 492 35.49 13.79 19.85
N GLY A 493 35.37 13.26 18.62
CA GLY A 493 36.36 13.43 17.56
C GLY A 493 36.50 14.89 17.13
N VAL A 494 35.38 15.59 16.92
CA VAL A 494 35.38 17.02 16.56
C VAL A 494 35.90 17.85 17.75
N THR A 495 35.55 17.48 19.00
CA THR A 495 36.09 18.14 20.19
C THR A 495 37.61 18.04 20.27
N ALA A 496 38.15 16.84 20.04
CA ALA A 496 39.60 16.61 20.02
C ALA A 496 40.27 17.36 18.85
N ALA A 497 39.65 17.39 17.68
CA ALA A 497 40.14 18.15 16.53
C ALA A 497 40.19 19.65 16.82
N PHE A 498 39.15 20.21 17.44
CA PHE A 498 39.11 21.61 17.85
C PHE A 498 40.14 21.93 18.93
N GLN A 499 40.29 21.05 19.92
CA GLN A 499 41.34 21.16 20.94
C GLN A 499 42.72 21.25 20.29
N ARG A 500 42.99 20.36 19.32
CA ARG A 500 44.27 20.29 18.62
C ARG A 500 44.50 21.47 17.67
N TRP A 501 43.44 21.98 17.06
CA TRP A 501 43.51 23.10 16.12
C TRP A 501 43.68 24.45 16.80
N ARG A 502 43.01 24.67 17.95
CA ARG A 502 43.02 25.94 18.68
C ARG A 502 43.97 25.98 19.87
N GLY A 503 44.60 24.86 20.22
CA GLY A 503 45.57 24.79 21.33
C GLY A 503 44.97 25.09 22.70
N VAL A 504 43.66 24.85 22.88
CA VAL A 504 42.93 25.10 24.13
C VAL A 504 43.00 23.88 25.05
N ASP A 505 42.85 24.11 26.35
CA ASP A 505 42.72 23.04 27.34
C ASP A 505 41.46 22.20 27.09
N ALA A 506 41.46 20.94 27.55
CA ALA A 506 40.36 20.01 27.30
C ALA A 506 39.03 20.53 27.85
N ALA A 507 39.03 21.27 28.97
CA ALA A 507 37.82 21.84 29.54
C ALA A 507 37.27 22.98 28.66
N SER A 508 38.13 23.87 28.16
CA SER A 508 37.72 24.93 27.21
C SER A 508 37.32 24.38 25.84
N ALA A 509 38.03 23.37 25.31
CA ALA A 509 37.67 22.73 24.05
C ALA A 509 36.33 22.00 24.16
N TRP A 510 36.11 21.24 25.23
CA TRP A 510 34.82 20.60 25.51
C TRP A 510 33.72 21.63 25.77
N ALA A 511 34.04 22.74 26.44
CA ALA A 511 33.13 23.85 26.66
C ALA A 511 32.87 24.70 25.40
N ALA A 512 33.72 24.68 24.37
CA ALA A 512 33.52 25.37 23.09
C ALA A 512 32.83 24.48 22.04
N MET A 513 33.07 23.18 22.13
CA MET A 513 32.55 22.15 21.22
C MET A 513 31.27 21.52 21.71
N ARG A 514 30.75 22.00 22.83
CA ARG A 514 29.41 21.73 23.35
C ARG A 514 28.40 22.23 22.34
N PHE A 515 28.21 21.47 21.25
CA PHE A 515 27.29 21.69 20.15
C PHE A 515 25.88 21.88 20.75
N PRO A 516 25.39 23.11 20.97
CA PRO A 516 24.42 23.33 22.03
C PRO A 516 23.00 23.31 21.44
N SER A 517 22.63 22.23 20.77
CA SER A 517 21.23 21.88 20.55
C SER A 517 21.14 20.49 19.99
N LEU A 518 21.81 20.23 18.87
CA LEU A 518 21.55 19.04 18.08
C LEU A 518 21.98 17.76 18.82
N THR A 519 23.14 17.74 19.50
CA THR A 519 23.57 16.53 20.24
C THR A 519 22.71 16.26 21.46
N TYR A 520 22.28 17.27 22.20
CA TYR A 520 21.41 17.09 23.37
C TYR A 520 20.00 16.71 22.94
N VAL A 521 19.47 17.30 21.86
CA VAL A 521 18.16 17.01 21.28
C VAL A 521 18.13 15.62 20.67
N VAL A 522 19.12 15.29 19.84
CA VAL A 522 19.26 13.98 19.21
C VAL A 522 19.49 12.93 20.29
N ALA A 523 20.30 13.22 21.31
CA ALA A 523 20.42 12.35 22.48
C ALA A 523 19.06 12.16 23.15
N HIS A 524 18.37 13.22 23.57
CA HIS A 524 17.09 13.09 24.30
C HIS A 524 16.02 12.37 23.47
N ALA A 525 15.98 12.62 22.16
CA ALA A 525 15.11 11.90 21.25
C ALA A 525 15.45 10.42 21.14
N MET A 526 16.74 10.08 21.10
CA MET A 526 17.20 8.69 21.12
C MET A 526 16.94 8.00 22.46
N HIS A 527 17.09 8.70 23.59
CA HIS A 527 16.83 8.15 24.93
C HIS A 527 15.38 7.67 25.07
N LEU A 528 14.42 8.49 24.63
CA LEU A 528 13.00 8.10 24.63
C LEU A 528 12.75 6.88 23.76
N GLY A 529 13.34 6.81 22.56
CA GLY A 529 13.19 5.63 21.72
C GLY A 529 13.89 4.37 22.26
N ILE A 530 15.07 4.49 22.90
CA ILE A 530 15.76 3.38 23.56
C ILE A 530 14.89 2.86 24.72
N PHE A 531 14.46 3.75 25.61
CA PHE A 531 13.63 3.38 26.75
C PHE A 531 12.31 2.76 26.28
N PHE A 532 11.59 3.43 25.39
CA PHE A 532 10.30 2.98 24.90
C PHE A 532 10.39 1.66 24.12
N GLY A 533 11.39 1.51 23.24
CA GLY A 533 11.63 0.26 22.52
C GLY A 533 11.95 -0.90 23.45
N SER A 534 12.62 -0.60 24.56
CA SER A 534 13.00 -1.59 25.57
C SER A 534 11.80 -2.06 26.38
N VAL A 535 10.93 -1.13 26.80
CA VAL A 535 9.68 -1.50 27.49
C VAL A 535 8.77 -2.32 26.55
N PHE A 536 8.66 -1.94 25.26
CA PHE A 536 7.91 -2.72 24.28
C PHE A 536 8.51 -4.11 24.05
N ALA A 537 9.84 -4.22 23.91
CA ALA A 537 10.53 -5.51 23.74
C ALA A 537 10.30 -6.45 24.94
N LEU A 538 10.18 -5.91 26.16
CA LEU A 538 9.83 -6.68 27.36
C LEU A 538 8.36 -7.06 27.41
N ALA A 539 7.46 -6.21 26.92
CA ALA A 539 6.02 -6.45 26.90
C ALA A 539 5.59 -7.41 25.79
N MET A 540 6.45 -7.74 24.82
CA MET A 540 6.11 -8.63 23.70
C MET A 540 5.91 -10.10 24.15
N PRO A 541 4.74 -10.71 23.86
CA PRO A 541 4.49 -12.11 24.17
C PRO A 541 5.37 -13.02 23.30
N GLY A 542 6.00 -14.04 23.90
CA GLY A 542 6.85 -14.99 23.17
C GLY A 542 8.24 -14.48 22.75
N ALA A 543 8.67 -13.30 23.21
CA ALA A 543 9.97 -12.74 22.87
C ALA A 543 11.15 -13.65 23.26
N ARG A 544 12.12 -13.82 22.36
CA ARG A 544 13.36 -14.59 22.61
C ARG A 544 14.13 -14.00 23.80
N VAL A 545 14.88 -14.84 24.52
CA VAL A 545 15.67 -14.44 25.70
C VAL A 545 16.57 -13.23 25.40
N GLN A 546 17.20 -13.19 24.23
CA GLN A 546 18.03 -12.06 23.79
C GLN A 546 17.28 -10.72 23.75
N HIS A 547 16.02 -10.70 23.32
CA HIS A 547 15.21 -9.47 23.25
C HIS A 547 14.87 -8.97 24.66
N ARG A 548 14.63 -9.89 25.59
CA ARG A 548 14.41 -9.55 27.00
C ARG A 548 15.66 -8.99 27.65
N VAL A 549 16.83 -9.58 27.39
CA VAL A 549 18.11 -9.08 27.93
C VAL A 549 18.38 -7.65 27.43
N VAL A 550 18.25 -7.42 26.12
CA VAL A 550 18.41 -6.09 25.52
C VAL A 550 17.39 -5.10 26.11
N GLY A 551 16.13 -5.52 26.28
CA GLY A 551 15.08 -4.72 26.90
C GLY A 551 15.38 -4.35 28.35
N VAL A 552 15.89 -5.27 29.19
CA VAL A 552 16.26 -4.95 30.58
C VAL A 552 17.35 -3.89 30.63
N PHE A 553 18.40 -4.03 29.82
CA PHE A 553 19.48 -3.05 29.76
C PHE A 553 18.99 -1.67 29.32
N GLY A 554 18.13 -1.60 28.31
CA GLY A 554 17.62 -0.31 27.83
C GLY A 554 16.63 0.35 28.79
N VAL A 555 15.85 -0.40 29.58
CA VAL A 555 15.02 0.17 30.66
C VAL A 555 15.90 0.70 31.79
N LEU A 556 16.90 -0.06 32.23
CA LEU A 556 17.85 0.39 33.26
C LEU A 556 18.56 1.66 32.82
N TYR A 557 18.99 1.72 31.56
CA TYR A 557 19.58 2.93 30.98
C TYR A 557 18.61 4.13 31.01
N GLY A 558 17.36 3.93 30.58
CA GLY A 558 16.38 5.02 30.51
C GLY A 558 15.94 5.56 31.88
N VAL A 559 16.10 4.79 32.97
CA VAL A 559 15.88 5.27 34.35
C VAL A 559 17.17 5.87 34.93
N ALA A 560 18.31 5.21 34.72
CA ALA A 560 19.60 5.65 35.24
C ALA A 560 20.07 6.96 34.61
N PHE A 561 19.73 7.22 33.34
CA PHE A 561 20.14 8.44 32.67
C PHE A 561 19.52 9.71 33.27
N PRO A 562 18.18 9.85 33.38
CA PRO A 562 17.56 10.98 34.08
C PRO A 562 18.07 11.14 35.52
N ALA A 563 18.16 10.03 36.27
CA ALA A 563 18.62 10.04 37.66
C ALA A 563 20.10 10.47 37.79
N GLY A 564 20.96 9.97 36.91
CA GLY A 564 22.38 10.31 36.86
C GLY A 564 22.60 11.77 36.46
N VAL A 565 21.81 12.29 35.52
CA VAL A 565 21.82 13.71 35.15
C VAL A 565 21.37 14.56 36.34
N CYS A 566 20.27 14.22 37.02
CA CYS A 566 19.84 14.90 38.25
C CYS A 566 20.92 14.90 39.34
N TYR A 567 21.56 13.75 39.58
CA TYR A 567 22.63 13.62 40.57
C TYR A 567 23.86 14.47 40.22
N LEU A 568 24.30 14.46 38.96
CA LEU A 568 25.40 15.29 38.48
C LEU A 568 25.09 16.79 38.66
N ILE A 569 23.88 17.21 38.30
CA ILE A 569 23.47 18.61 38.46
C ILE A 569 23.45 18.99 39.94
N ALA A 570 22.84 18.16 40.80
CA ALA A 570 22.77 18.42 42.24
C ALA A 570 24.15 18.50 42.91
N ARG A 571 25.12 17.70 42.44
CA ARG A 571 26.47 17.62 43.02
C ARG A 571 27.42 18.71 42.52
N HIS A 572 27.26 19.19 41.28
CA HIS A 572 28.22 20.12 40.66
C HIS A 572 27.69 21.55 40.46
N VAL A 573 26.41 21.82 40.73
CA VAL A 573 25.81 23.16 40.60
C VAL A 573 25.49 23.72 42.00
N GLY A 574 26.53 24.15 42.73
CA GLY A 574 26.34 25.06 43.86
C GLY A 574 26.01 26.45 43.34
N ALA A 575 24.72 26.82 43.29
CA ALA A 575 24.28 28.14 42.81
C ALA A 575 23.41 28.84 43.87
N SER A 576 23.90 29.96 44.40
CA SER A 576 23.12 30.88 45.24
C SER A 576 22.25 31.80 44.38
N PHE A 577 21.02 32.08 44.82
CA PHE A 577 20.06 32.96 44.13
C PHE A 577 19.85 34.27 44.88
N THR A 578 19.86 35.39 44.16
CA THR A 578 19.25 36.65 44.61
C THR A 578 17.72 36.62 44.42
N LYS A 579 17.00 37.31 45.32
CA LYS A 579 15.56 37.13 45.59
C LYS A 579 14.63 37.75 44.52
N TYR A 580 13.62 36.97 44.13
CA TYR A 580 12.56 37.22 43.13
C TYR A 580 11.61 38.42 43.42
N TRP A 581 11.65 39.02 44.60
CA TRP A 581 10.66 40.00 45.07
C TRP A 581 10.67 41.37 44.34
N GLN A 582 11.79 41.78 43.76
CA GLN A 582 11.87 43.08 43.06
C GLN A 582 11.13 43.08 41.71
N PHE A 583 10.97 41.92 41.08
CA PHE A 583 10.27 41.79 39.78
C PHE A 583 8.74 41.71 39.95
N SER A 584 8.26 41.24 41.11
CA SER A 584 6.84 41.11 41.43
C SER A 584 6.13 42.44 41.72
N ARG A 585 6.75 43.60 41.42
CA ARG A 585 6.13 44.94 41.51
C ARG A 585 5.80 45.60 40.15
N LYS A 586 6.23 45.04 39.01
CA LYS A 586 5.97 45.60 37.66
C LYS A 586 4.56 45.30 37.11
N PRO A 587 3.99 46.07 36.17
CA PRO A 587 2.67 45.76 35.59
C PRO A 587 2.67 44.45 34.78
N LEU A 588 1.52 43.76 34.74
CA LEU A 588 1.39 42.37 34.23
C LEU A 588 1.87 42.17 32.78
N HIS A 589 1.61 43.13 31.89
CA HIS A 589 1.98 43.02 30.48
C HIS A 589 3.50 43.06 30.25
N GLU A 590 4.25 43.75 31.10
CA GLU A 590 5.72 43.73 31.07
C GLU A 590 6.27 42.41 31.63
N ARG A 591 5.65 41.83 32.68
CA ARG A 591 6.12 40.54 33.25
C ARG A 591 5.93 39.34 32.33
N LEU A 592 4.95 39.40 31.43
CA LEU A 592 4.62 38.31 30.50
C LEU A 592 5.66 38.16 29.38
N LEU A 593 6.34 39.25 29.02
CA LEU A 593 7.24 39.32 27.86
C LEU A 593 8.73 39.34 28.24
N TYR A 594 9.09 39.82 29.43
CA TYR A 594 10.49 39.93 29.85
C TYR A 594 11.06 38.62 30.42
N PRO A 595 12.29 38.22 30.03
CA PRO A 595 12.99 37.10 30.64
C PRO A 595 13.37 37.41 32.09
N VAL A 596 13.14 36.45 32.98
CA VAL A 596 13.41 36.62 34.43
C VAL A 596 14.89 36.34 34.73
N GLY A 597 15.67 37.37 35.12
CA GLY A 597 16.99 37.22 35.78
C GLY A 597 18.15 38.08 35.21
N TYR A 598 19.08 38.49 36.08
CA TYR A 598 20.35 39.16 35.74
C TYR A 598 21.52 38.15 35.73
N TRP A 599 22.51 38.27 34.84
CA TRP A 599 23.51 37.22 34.56
C TRP A 599 24.97 37.72 34.58
N HIS A 600 25.84 37.01 35.30
CA HIS A 600 27.32 37.19 35.35
C HIS A 600 28.03 35.81 35.29
N PRO A 601 29.24 35.61 34.71
CA PRO A 601 30.17 36.54 34.04
C PRO A 601 30.32 36.36 32.51
N ALA A 602 31.05 37.29 31.87
CA ALA A 602 30.96 37.65 30.46
C ALA A 602 31.66 36.74 29.41
N ALA A 603 32.62 35.89 29.78
CA ALA A 603 33.42 35.15 28.79
C ALA A 603 32.65 33.98 28.13
N GLN A 604 31.83 33.26 28.90
CA GLN A 604 30.97 32.20 28.36
C GLN A 604 29.77 32.73 27.57
N GLN A 605 29.38 34.00 27.78
CA GLN A 605 28.27 34.64 27.05
C GLN A 605 28.66 35.07 25.62
N ARG A 606 29.95 35.29 25.31
CA ARG A 606 30.41 35.73 23.97
C ARG A 606 30.32 34.64 22.90
N MET A 607 30.25 33.36 23.28
CA MET A 607 30.10 32.23 22.33
C MET A 607 28.68 31.66 22.30
N TYR A 608 27.89 31.89 23.35
CA TYR A 608 26.67 31.13 23.62
C TYR A 608 25.40 31.97 23.77
N GLY A 609 25.46 33.25 23.42
CA GLY A 609 24.40 34.24 23.57
C GLY A 609 23.02 33.80 23.06
N GLY A 610 22.95 33.00 22.00
CA GLY A 610 21.70 32.52 21.40
C GLY A 610 21.25 31.10 21.80
N MET A 611 22.07 30.29 22.49
CA MET A 611 21.74 28.86 22.67
C MET A 611 21.81 28.34 24.10
N LEU A 612 22.44 29.07 25.04
CA LEU A 612 22.61 28.63 26.43
C LEU A 612 22.44 29.72 27.48
N THR A 613 21.86 30.89 27.17
CA THR A 613 21.64 31.95 28.19
C THR A 613 20.39 31.70 29.05
N ASN A 614 20.21 30.46 29.51
CA ASN A 614 19.34 30.17 30.64
C ASN A 614 19.74 28.90 31.41
N MET A 615 21.01 28.75 31.77
CA MET A 615 21.40 27.79 32.81
C MET A 615 21.21 28.41 34.19
N ARG A 616 19.94 28.67 34.55
CA ARG A 616 19.54 28.58 35.96
C ARG A 616 19.51 27.09 36.30
N GLY A 617 19.94 26.71 37.49
CA GLY A 617 19.84 25.33 38.00
C GLY A 617 18.41 24.78 38.13
N SER A 618 17.44 25.23 37.33
CA SER A 618 16.05 24.75 37.23
C SER A 618 15.66 24.29 35.81
N HIS A 619 16.37 24.69 34.74
CA HIS A 619 15.97 24.36 33.35
C HIS A 619 16.48 23.00 32.85
N LEU A 620 17.67 22.57 33.30
CA LEU A 620 18.11 21.19 33.12
C LEU A 620 17.19 20.23 33.88
N TYR A 621 16.78 20.61 35.09
CA TYR A 621 15.77 19.88 35.86
C TYR A 621 14.43 19.84 35.13
N TRP A 622 14.02 20.91 34.44
CA TRP A 622 12.82 20.90 33.62
C TRP A 622 12.87 19.84 32.51
N CYS A 623 13.93 19.80 31.70
CA CYS A 623 14.06 18.82 30.62
C CYS A 623 14.09 17.39 31.17
N VAL A 624 14.80 17.18 32.28
CA VAL A 624 14.88 15.88 32.94
C VAL A 624 13.55 15.50 33.61
N PHE A 625 12.84 16.45 34.19
CA PHE A 625 11.50 16.29 34.76
C PHE A 625 10.50 15.92 33.67
N GLN A 626 10.47 16.67 32.57
CA GLN A 626 9.61 16.40 31.41
C GLN A 626 9.91 15.02 30.81
N LEU A 627 11.20 14.68 30.62
CA LEU A 627 11.62 13.35 30.18
C LEU A 627 11.17 12.26 31.16
N SER A 628 11.28 12.49 32.47
CA SER A 628 10.86 11.53 33.50
C SER A 628 9.34 11.31 33.48
N VAL A 629 8.55 12.38 33.37
CA VAL A 629 7.09 12.32 33.22
C VAL A 629 6.73 11.51 31.97
N LEU A 630 7.39 11.76 30.84
CA LEU A 630 7.14 11.02 29.60
C LEU A 630 7.61 9.57 29.65
N CYS A 631 8.70 9.25 30.35
CA CYS A 631 9.11 7.87 30.62
C CYS A 631 8.05 7.14 31.46
N VAL A 632 7.48 7.79 32.49
CA VAL A 632 6.38 7.21 33.28
C VAL A 632 5.14 6.98 32.42
N VAL A 633 4.73 7.97 31.62
CA VAL A 633 3.61 7.83 30.68
C VAL A 633 3.88 6.72 29.66
N GLY A 634 5.10 6.63 29.11
CA GLY A 634 5.51 5.59 28.17
C GLY A 634 5.52 4.19 28.79
N LEU A 635 5.91 4.07 30.07
CA LEU A 635 5.85 2.83 30.82
C LEU A 635 4.40 2.37 31.02
N ILE A 636 3.50 3.30 31.37
CA ILE A 636 2.06 3.03 31.44
C ILE A 636 1.53 2.62 30.06
N ALA A 637 1.91 3.32 28.99
CA ALA A 637 1.45 3.08 27.63
C ALA A 637 1.85 1.70 27.04
N ALA A 638 2.94 1.11 27.53
CA ALA A 638 3.41 -0.20 27.10
C ALA A 638 2.73 -1.39 27.81
N VAL A 639 2.04 -1.13 28.93
CA VAL A 639 1.25 -2.17 29.61
C VAL A 639 0.16 -2.67 28.68
N HIS A 640 0.00 -3.99 28.60
CA HIS A 640 -1.13 -4.62 27.91
C HIS A 640 -2.23 -4.87 28.94
N PRO A 641 -3.28 -4.02 29.01
CA PRO A 641 -4.37 -4.27 29.92
C PRO A 641 -5.14 -5.53 29.50
N PRO A 642 -5.73 -6.27 30.46
CA PRO A 642 -6.66 -7.34 30.16
C PRO A 642 -7.86 -6.78 29.36
N VAL A 643 -8.52 -7.65 28.59
CA VAL A 643 -9.61 -7.28 27.65
C VAL A 643 -10.61 -6.33 28.31
N GLY A 644 -10.78 -5.13 27.76
CA GLY A 644 -11.69 -4.09 28.28
C GLY A 644 -11.08 -3.04 29.23
N GLY A 645 -9.80 -3.15 29.59
CA GLY A 645 -9.13 -2.26 30.56
C GLY A 645 -8.47 -0.99 30.00
N CYS A 646 -8.59 -0.69 28.70
CA CYS A 646 -7.89 0.44 28.07
C CYS A 646 -8.22 1.81 28.70
N HIS A 647 -9.45 2.00 29.17
CA HIS A 647 -9.86 3.24 29.84
C HIS A 647 -9.03 3.53 31.10
N VAL A 648 -8.70 2.50 31.89
CA VAL A 648 -7.87 2.63 33.11
C VAL A 648 -6.48 3.14 32.76
N GLN A 649 -5.87 2.61 31.70
CA GLN A 649 -4.55 3.02 31.23
C GLN A 649 -4.52 4.50 30.84
N TYR A 650 -5.52 4.97 30.10
CA TYR A 650 -5.65 6.39 29.74
C TYR A 650 -5.89 7.29 30.96
N PHE A 651 -6.71 6.88 31.93
CA PHE A 651 -6.90 7.65 33.16
C PHE A 651 -5.61 7.75 33.98
N CYS A 652 -4.82 6.67 34.08
CA CYS A 652 -3.52 6.72 34.75
C CYS A 652 -2.56 7.69 34.06
N MET A 653 -2.48 7.69 32.73
CA MET A 653 -1.67 8.65 31.97
C MET A 653 -2.16 10.09 32.18
N ALA A 654 -3.48 10.32 32.14
CA ALA A 654 -4.07 11.63 32.39
C ALA A 654 -3.71 12.17 33.79
N ALA A 655 -3.75 11.31 34.82
CA ALA A 655 -3.38 11.69 36.18
C ALA A 655 -1.90 12.11 36.28
N VAL A 656 -0.99 11.37 35.66
CA VAL A 656 0.44 11.71 35.62
C VAL A 656 0.67 13.03 34.87
N LEU A 657 -0.01 13.25 33.75
CA LEU A 657 0.10 14.48 32.96
C LEU A 657 -0.47 15.71 33.69
N LEU A 658 -1.60 15.56 34.40
CA LEU A 658 -2.18 16.63 35.22
C LEU A 658 -1.30 16.96 36.44
N ALA A 659 -0.76 15.95 37.11
CA ALA A 659 0.22 16.16 38.19
C ALA A 659 1.46 16.86 37.65
N GLY A 660 1.94 16.43 36.47
CA GLY A 660 3.00 17.10 35.71
C GLY A 660 2.69 18.58 35.50
N ALA A 661 1.54 18.88 34.88
CA ALA A 661 1.04 20.25 34.63
C ALA A 661 1.01 21.11 35.90
N GLY A 662 0.51 20.56 37.00
CA GLY A 662 0.46 21.24 38.30
C GLY A 662 1.85 21.60 38.82
N VAL A 663 2.82 20.68 38.71
CA VAL A 663 4.21 20.94 39.07
C VAL A 663 4.80 22.03 38.17
N VAL A 664 4.58 22.00 36.85
CA VAL A 664 5.05 23.07 35.93
C VAL A 664 4.54 24.44 36.36
N ALA A 665 3.22 24.52 36.59
CA ALA A 665 2.54 25.76 36.89
C ALA A 665 2.97 26.32 38.26
N PHE A 666 3.16 25.45 39.25
CA PHE A 666 3.55 25.83 40.60
C PHE A 666 5.02 26.26 40.71
N THR A 667 5.91 25.57 40.00
CA THR A 667 7.35 25.78 40.13
C THR A 667 7.87 26.90 39.23
N SER A 668 7.07 27.38 38.27
CA SER A 668 7.45 28.44 37.31
C SER A 668 8.81 28.18 36.66
N MET A 669 9.03 26.92 36.26
CA MET A 669 10.33 26.43 35.78
C MET A 669 10.78 26.98 34.42
N MET A 670 9.99 27.85 33.75
CA MET A 670 10.32 28.40 32.42
C MET A 670 10.84 29.84 32.46
N ARG A 671 11.51 30.25 31.38
CA ARG A 671 12.14 31.57 31.20
C ARG A 671 11.16 32.73 31.36
N SER A 672 9.91 32.50 30.98
CA SER A 672 8.81 33.46 31.09
C SER A 672 7.54 32.78 31.62
N ALA A 673 6.65 33.59 32.19
CA ALA A 673 5.32 33.14 32.59
C ALA A 673 4.53 32.61 31.37
N PHE A 674 4.71 33.23 30.21
CA PHE A 674 4.10 32.76 28.95
C PHE A 674 4.49 31.33 28.62
N LEU A 675 5.79 31.00 28.60
CA LEU A 675 6.25 29.64 28.33
C LEU A 675 5.78 28.65 29.40
N THR A 676 5.75 29.05 30.67
CA THR A 676 5.23 28.21 31.77
C THR A 676 3.76 27.86 31.50
N VAL A 677 2.94 28.85 31.16
CA VAL A 677 1.52 28.68 30.85
C VAL A 677 1.33 27.80 29.62
N MET A 678 2.12 28.00 28.56
CA MET A 678 1.98 27.24 27.32
C MET A 678 2.39 25.78 27.48
N HIS A 679 3.47 25.46 28.19
CA HIS A 679 3.85 24.08 28.49
C HIS A 679 2.90 23.39 29.47
N ALA A 680 2.42 24.11 30.50
CA ALA A 680 1.37 23.60 31.38
C ALA A 680 0.09 23.31 30.58
N ALA A 681 -0.30 24.20 29.67
CA ALA A 681 -1.43 23.98 28.76
C ALA A 681 -1.20 22.78 27.84
N GLY A 682 0.01 22.57 27.33
CA GLY A 682 0.39 21.38 26.56
C GLY A 682 0.15 20.07 27.33
N PHE A 683 0.63 19.99 28.58
CA PHE A 683 0.36 18.84 29.46
C PHE A 683 -1.14 18.65 29.77
N VAL A 684 -1.87 19.74 30.01
CA VAL A 684 -3.33 19.69 30.23
C VAL A 684 -4.06 19.20 28.98
N LEU A 685 -3.66 19.66 27.78
CA LEU A 685 -4.25 19.21 26.52
C LEU A 685 -3.93 17.73 26.24
N LEU A 686 -2.71 17.26 26.54
CA LEU A 686 -2.37 15.83 26.48
C LEU A 686 -3.19 15.00 27.47
N ALA A 687 -3.43 15.51 28.68
CA ALA A 687 -4.30 14.86 29.66
C ALA A 687 -5.76 14.84 29.17
N ALA A 688 -6.25 15.94 28.59
CA ALA A 688 -7.57 16.03 28.00
C ALA A 688 -7.74 15.05 26.83
N LEU A 689 -6.72 14.88 25.98
CA LEU A 689 -6.68 13.83 24.96
C LEU A 689 -6.84 12.45 25.60
N CYS A 690 -6.10 12.15 26.66
CA CYS A 690 -6.23 10.87 27.37
C CYS A 690 -7.65 10.65 27.91
N VAL A 691 -8.27 11.67 28.50
CA VAL A 691 -9.65 11.59 29.03
C VAL A 691 -10.66 11.38 27.90
N VAL A 692 -10.52 12.11 26.79
CA VAL A 692 -11.40 11.94 25.61
C VAL A 692 -11.23 10.56 24.99
N SER A 693 -10.00 10.05 24.88
CA SER A 693 -9.72 8.69 24.40
C SER A 693 -10.28 7.63 25.35
N ALA A 694 -10.18 7.81 26.67
CA ALA A 694 -10.80 6.93 27.66
C ALA A 694 -12.33 6.90 27.52
N ALA A 695 -12.96 8.08 27.37
CA ALA A 695 -14.39 8.20 27.15
C ALA A 695 -14.84 7.55 25.84
N ASN A 696 -14.06 7.69 24.76
CA ASN A 696 -14.32 7.04 23.48
C ASN A 696 -14.22 5.51 23.55
N HIS A 697 -13.33 4.96 24.39
CA HIS A 697 -13.26 3.52 24.65
C HIS A 697 -14.47 3.01 25.45
N LEU A 698 -15.08 3.84 26.30
CA LEU A 698 -16.28 3.49 27.06
C LEU A 698 -17.58 3.65 26.24
N ALA A 699 -17.67 4.72 25.45
CA ALA A 699 -18.84 5.08 24.66
C ALA A 699 -18.41 5.80 23.36
N PRO A 700 -18.19 5.07 22.27
CA PRO A 700 -17.67 5.65 21.04
C PRO A 700 -18.69 6.58 20.38
N SER A 701 -18.34 7.86 20.24
CA SER A 701 -19.25 8.90 19.74
C SER A 701 -18.58 9.83 18.71
N ASP A 702 -19.39 10.39 17.81
CA ASP A 702 -18.91 11.36 16.82
C ASP A 702 -18.44 12.66 17.49
N GLY A 703 -19.06 13.02 18.61
CA GLY A 703 -18.64 14.14 19.46
C GLY A 703 -17.24 13.94 20.02
N GLY A 704 -16.91 12.72 20.48
CA GLY A 704 -15.59 12.40 21.01
C GLY A 704 -14.49 12.38 19.94
N ALA A 705 -14.78 11.99 18.70
CA ALA A 705 -13.82 12.11 17.60
C ALA A 705 -13.53 13.57 17.22
N ARG A 706 -14.58 14.41 17.19
CA ARG A 706 -14.43 15.86 16.96
C ARG A 706 -13.64 16.51 18.09
N ALA A 707 -13.91 16.13 19.34
CA ALA A 707 -13.17 16.61 20.50
C ALA A 707 -11.69 16.21 20.42
N TYR A 708 -11.39 14.96 20.06
CA TYR A 708 -10.01 14.52 19.84
C TYR A 708 -9.31 15.37 18.77
N ALA A 709 -9.93 15.53 17.59
CA ALA A 709 -9.36 16.35 16.51
C ALA A 709 -9.13 17.81 16.94
N ALA A 710 -10.10 18.40 17.65
CA ALA A 710 -9.99 19.76 18.18
C ALA A 710 -8.85 19.89 19.20
N ILE A 711 -8.69 18.94 20.11
CA ILE A 711 -7.61 18.99 21.11
C ILE A 711 -6.25 18.79 20.45
N VAL A 712 -6.11 17.92 19.45
CA VAL A 712 -4.85 17.79 18.69
C VAL A 712 -4.55 19.09 17.94
N LEU A 713 -5.53 19.71 17.29
CA LEU A 713 -5.34 21.03 16.66
C LEU A 713 -4.90 22.09 17.68
N LEU A 714 -5.56 22.16 18.84
CA LEU A 714 -5.16 23.07 19.92
C LEU A 714 -3.72 22.80 20.39
N LEU A 715 -3.35 21.54 20.60
CA LEU A 715 -1.99 21.16 20.98
C LEU A 715 -0.97 21.58 19.91
N THR A 716 -1.28 21.37 18.62
CA THR A 716 -0.41 21.84 17.52
C THR A 716 -0.28 23.36 17.48
N THR A 717 -1.34 24.11 17.79
CA THR A 717 -1.27 25.58 17.88
C THR A 717 -0.44 26.04 19.07
N VAL A 718 -0.54 25.38 20.23
CA VAL A 718 0.28 25.66 21.41
C VAL A 718 1.75 25.43 21.09
N LEU A 719 2.09 24.30 20.46
CA LEU A 719 3.45 23.99 20.04
C LEU A 719 3.99 25.02 19.04
N LEU A 720 3.20 25.39 18.03
CA LEU A 720 3.59 26.42 17.08
C LEU A 720 3.84 27.76 17.79
N ALA A 721 2.96 28.18 18.70
CA ALA A 721 3.13 29.40 19.47
C ALA A 721 4.39 29.37 20.35
N VAL A 722 4.69 28.24 21.00
CA VAL A 722 5.94 28.05 21.77
C VAL A 722 7.16 28.16 20.86
N THR A 723 7.14 27.52 19.69
CA THR A 723 8.27 27.57 18.73
C THR A 723 8.48 28.98 18.19
N VAL A 724 7.41 29.66 17.75
CA VAL A 724 7.46 31.04 17.26
C VAL A 724 7.95 31.98 18.35
N TYR A 725 7.43 31.87 19.57
CA TYR A 725 7.90 32.67 20.70
C TYR A 725 9.38 32.45 20.96
N SER A 726 9.84 31.20 20.94
CA SER A 726 11.27 30.88 21.14
C SER A 726 12.16 31.47 20.05
N VAL A 727 11.73 31.42 18.79
CA VAL A 727 12.44 32.03 17.64
C VAL A 727 12.43 33.56 17.72
N VAL A 728 11.31 34.17 18.10
CA VAL A 728 11.21 35.64 18.26
C VAL A 728 12.09 36.12 19.40
N VAL A 729 12.08 35.44 20.55
CA VAL A 729 12.96 35.77 21.68
C VAL A 729 14.42 35.61 21.28
N TRP A 730 14.78 34.53 20.58
CA TRP A 730 16.12 34.32 20.06
C TRP A 730 16.56 35.45 19.11
N TYR A 731 15.71 35.81 18.15
CA TYR A 731 16.00 36.88 17.19
C TYR A 731 16.12 38.25 17.86
N ALA A 732 15.24 38.56 18.80
CA ALA A 732 15.29 39.80 19.58
C ALA A 732 16.56 39.87 20.42
N GLU A 733 16.96 38.75 21.04
CA GLU A 733 18.21 38.67 21.79
C GLU A 733 19.42 38.83 20.90
N ASP A 734 19.50 38.16 19.75
CA ASP A 734 20.61 38.29 18.81
C ASP A 734 20.78 39.73 18.29
N ARG A 735 19.66 40.40 17.97
CA ARG A 735 19.65 41.77 17.41
C ARG A 735 19.84 42.87 18.45
N HIS A 736 19.23 42.74 19.62
CA HIS A 736 19.17 43.80 20.65
C HIS A 736 19.93 43.43 21.94
N TRP A 737 20.90 42.50 21.86
CA TRP A 737 21.60 41.99 23.05
C TRP A 737 22.26 43.08 23.91
N GLN A 738 22.73 44.18 23.30
CA GLN A 738 23.36 45.31 24.01
C GLN A 738 22.33 46.14 24.79
N GLU A 739 21.17 46.42 24.20
CA GLU A 739 20.11 47.26 24.79
C GLU A 739 19.35 46.52 25.91
N LEU A 740 19.23 45.20 25.83
CA LEU A 740 18.50 44.37 26.80
C LEU A 740 19.30 44.03 28.07
N ARG A 741 20.64 44.10 28.03
CA ARG A 741 21.52 43.77 29.18
C ARG A 741 22.14 44.97 29.88
N GLU A 742 22.20 46.13 29.24
CA GLU A 742 22.62 47.36 29.90
C GLU A 742 21.38 48.12 30.39
N PRO A 743 20.93 47.95 31.65
CA PRO A 743 20.15 49.02 32.25
C PRO A 743 21.08 50.22 32.28
N ARG A 744 20.82 51.21 31.40
CA ARG A 744 21.38 52.57 31.37
C ARG A 744 22.33 52.81 32.56
N ARG A 745 23.57 52.34 32.43
CA ARG A 745 24.49 52.16 33.56
C ARG A 745 24.89 53.48 34.22
N GLY A 746 24.58 54.61 33.57
CA GLY A 746 24.78 55.95 34.13
C GLY A 746 23.69 56.46 35.08
N GLY A 747 22.55 55.78 35.26
CA GLY A 747 21.42 56.33 36.04
C GLY A 747 21.33 55.88 37.50
N LEU A 748 21.64 54.61 37.79
CA LEU A 748 21.46 54.02 39.13
C LEU A 748 22.77 53.97 39.93
N GLU A 749 23.92 53.88 39.27
CA GLU A 749 25.23 54.10 39.91
C GLU A 749 25.38 55.57 40.37
N ALA A 750 24.65 56.52 39.75
CA ALA A 750 24.56 57.91 40.19
C ALA A 750 23.55 58.16 41.33
N LEU A 751 22.64 57.22 41.60
CA LEU A 751 21.67 57.30 42.71
C LEU A 751 22.12 56.49 43.93
N LEU A 752 22.81 55.38 43.73
CA LEU A 752 23.37 54.57 44.81
C LEU A 752 24.68 55.15 45.37
N HIS A 753 25.36 56.05 44.66
CA HIS A 753 26.49 56.77 45.24
C HIS A 753 26.07 58.01 46.05
N ASP A 754 24.80 58.42 45.99
CA ASP A 754 24.26 59.54 46.79
C ASP A 754 23.55 59.09 48.09
N ASP A 755 23.23 57.79 48.27
CA ASP A 755 22.53 57.26 49.46
C ASP A 755 23.38 56.28 50.31
N GLU A 756 24.60 55.92 49.89
CA GLU A 756 25.53 55.06 50.66
C GLU A 756 26.55 55.86 51.52
N GLU A 757 26.21 57.10 51.89
CA GLU A 757 26.97 57.88 52.89
C GLU A 757 26.10 58.44 54.03
N SER A 758 24.94 57.82 54.31
CA SER A 758 24.23 58.04 55.57
C SER A 758 23.63 56.75 56.12
N ASP A 759 23.88 56.48 57.40
CA ASP A 759 23.39 55.36 58.23
C ASP A 759 24.21 54.06 58.22
N GLU A 760 25.37 54.11 58.87
CA GLU A 760 25.76 53.06 59.83
C GLU A 760 26.23 53.69 61.15
N ASP A 761 25.26 54.26 61.89
CA ASP A 761 25.35 54.43 63.34
C ASP A 761 24.42 53.38 63.96
N THR A 762 24.98 52.33 64.58
CA THR A 762 24.53 51.71 65.85
C THR A 762 25.06 50.27 66.04
N GLN A 763 26.11 50.19 66.87
CA GLN A 763 26.13 49.39 68.11
C GLN A 763 26.51 47.89 68.06
N LYS A 764 27.76 47.59 68.47
CA LYS A 764 28.11 46.75 69.65
C LYS A 764 29.64 46.77 69.97
N PRO A 765 30.05 46.45 71.23
CA PRO A 765 31.16 47.12 71.92
C PRO A 765 32.47 46.30 72.09
N HIS A 766 33.50 47.00 72.58
CA HIS A 766 34.82 46.57 73.11
C HIS A 766 35.84 46.09 72.05
N GLU A 767 37.13 46.48 72.03
CA GLU A 767 38.00 47.14 72.99
C GLU A 767 39.25 47.70 72.27
N MET A 768 39.75 48.84 72.75
CA MET A 768 41.17 49.25 72.83
C MET A 768 41.95 49.78 71.59
N THR A 769 42.36 51.06 71.75
CA THR A 769 43.58 51.76 71.24
C THR A 769 43.72 51.99 69.74
N SER A 770 44.08 53.15 69.18
CA SER A 770 44.49 54.48 69.68
C SER A 770 44.86 55.36 68.46
N LEU A 771 44.49 56.66 68.48
CA LEU A 771 45.13 57.83 67.80
C LEU A 771 45.12 57.83 66.24
N SER A 772 44.92 58.91 65.48
CA SER A 772 44.98 60.37 65.70
C SER A 772 44.60 61.11 64.40
N TYR A 773 43.91 62.26 64.53
CA TYR A 773 43.96 63.50 63.71
C TYR A 773 43.70 63.46 62.18
N ALA A 774 43.14 64.46 61.49
CA ALA A 774 42.32 65.66 61.75
C ALA A 774 42.14 66.38 60.39
N SER A 775 40.99 67.05 60.18
CA SER A 775 40.76 68.27 59.36
C SER A 775 41.11 68.22 57.85
N GLY A 776 40.31 68.66 56.88
CA GLY A 776 39.15 69.54 56.84
C GLY A 776 39.21 70.39 55.53
N THR A 777 38.04 70.86 55.08
CA THR A 777 37.75 72.09 54.30
C THR A 777 37.88 72.16 52.75
N THR A 778 36.69 72.31 52.13
CA THR A 778 36.20 73.37 51.19
C THR A 778 36.72 73.52 49.74
N GLY A 779 35.77 73.65 48.79
CA GLY A 779 35.71 74.83 47.89
C GLY A 779 35.55 74.65 46.36
N ALA A 780 34.31 74.86 45.88
CA ALA A 780 33.91 75.78 44.79
C ALA A 780 34.39 75.64 43.30
N SER A 781 33.41 75.34 42.43
CA SER A 781 32.96 76.10 41.23
C SER A 781 33.80 76.30 39.93
N SER A 782 33.13 76.02 38.79
CA SER A 782 32.95 76.88 37.59
C SER A 782 33.73 76.65 36.26
N SER A 783 32.95 76.35 35.20
CA SER A 783 32.98 76.78 33.76
C SER A 783 34.17 76.49 32.82
N TYR A 784 33.93 76.02 31.58
CA TYR A 784 33.84 76.81 30.30
C TYR A 784 33.83 75.93 29.02
N ARG A 785 33.50 76.54 27.86
CA ARG A 785 33.08 76.03 26.52
C ARG A 785 34.21 75.77 25.45
N PRO A 786 33.90 75.25 24.22
CA PRO A 786 34.79 74.52 23.26
C PRO A 786 35.25 75.34 22.01
N PRO A 787 35.88 74.71 20.98
CA PRO A 787 35.40 74.84 19.57
C PRO A 787 35.68 73.64 18.61
N ALA A 788 35.26 73.75 17.32
CA ALA A 788 35.30 72.75 16.21
C ALA A 788 36.16 73.21 14.97
N PRO A 789 36.08 72.62 13.72
CA PRO A 789 37.13 71.96 12.89
C PRO A 789 37.58 72.75 11.60
N PRO A 790 38.37 72.22 10.62
CA PRO A 790 37.82 71.86 9.26
C PRO A 790 38.62 70.95 8.24
N LEU A 791 37.88 70.42 7.23
CA LEU A 791 38.05 70.31 5.72
C LEU A 791 39.18 69.55 4.91
N GLN A 792 38.72 69.00 3.76
CA GLN A 792 39.33 68.25 2.61
C GLN A 792 39.89 69.18 1.47
N PRO A 793 40.61 68.72 0.40
CA PRO A 793 39.96 68.42 -0.92
C PRO A 793 40.69 67.56 -2.02
N MET A 794 39.89 67.11 -3.03
CA MET A 794 40.08 67.04 -4.52
C MET A 794 40.95 66.00 -5.30
N ALA A 795 40.55 65.79 -6.57
CA ALA A 795 40.73 64.64 -7.48
C ALA A 795 41.57 64.90 -8.77
N GLY A 796 41.83 63.87 -9.59
CA GLY A 796 42.33 63.98 -10.99
C GLY A 796 42.56 62.65 -11.73
N ASP A 797 41.98 62.51 -12.94
CA ASP A 797 42.01 61.37 -13.89
C ASP A 797 43.01 61.61 -15.05
N THR A 798 43.62 60.56 -15.66
CA THR A 798 43.79 60.33 -17.14
C THR A 798 44.79 59.21 -17.54
N ARG A 799 44.25 58.16 -18.20
CA ARG A 799 44.58 57.53 -19.51
C ARG A 799 45.99 56.97 -19.91
N SER A 800 45.99 55.63 -20.14
CA SER A 800 46.53 54.75 -21.22
C SER A 800 47.94 54.90 -21.83
N ASP A 801 48.65 53.76 -21.92
CA ASP A 801 49.40 53.33 -23.13
C ASP A 801 49.58 51.80 -23.19
N ALA A 802 49.59 51.27 -24.41
CA ALA A 802 49.65 49.85 -24.79
C ALA A 802 51.07 49.43 -25.20
N LEU A 803 51.42 48.13 -25.10
CA LEU A 803 52.33 47.42 -26.01
C LEU A 803 52.34 45.89 -25.77
N SER A 804 52.27 45.17 -26.89
CA SER A 804 52.23 43.71 -27.11
C SER A 804 53.62 43.08 -27.25
N LEU A 805 53.79 41.78 -26.95
CA LEU A 805 54.47 40.76 -27.80
C LEU A 805 54.57 39.37 -27.11
N PHE A 806 54.17 38.32 -27.88
CA PHE A 806 54.62 36.90 -28.00
C PHE A 806 55.51 36.27 -26.91
N ASP A 807 55.50 34.96 -26.57
CA ASP A 807 55.19 33.72 -27.29
C ASP A 807 55.20 32.55 -26.26
N GLY A 808 54.70 31.35 -26.63
CA GLY A 808 55.23 30.11 -26.04
C GLY A 808 54.26 29.05 -25.50
N ALA A 809 53.76 28.23 -26.43
CA ALA A 809 53.65 26.75 -26.38
C ALA A 809 52.86 26.02 -25.26
N SER A 810 51.86 25.27 -25.73
CA SER A 810 51.20 24.11 -25.14
C SER A 810 52.14 22.98 -24.70
N ILE A 811 51.74 22.19 -23.70
CA ILE A 811 51.67 20.70 -23.75
C ILE A 811 50.77 20.20 -22.62
N ALA A 812 49.98 19.17 -22.93
CA ALA A 812 49.01 18.48 -22.11
C ALA A 812 49.62 17.52 -21.08
N GLY A 813 48.84 17.24 -20.02
CA GLY A 813 49.02 16.18 -19.02
C GLY A 813 47.83 16.16 -18.08
#